data_AF-A0A6M0BDV1-F1
#
_entry.id   AF-A0A6M0BDV1-F1
#
_cell.length_a   1.000
_cell.length_b   1.000
_cell.length_c   1.000
_cell.angle_alpha   90.00
_cell.angle_beta   90.00
_cell.angle_gamma   90.00
#
_symmetry.space_group_name_H-M   'P 1'
#
loop_
_entity.id
_entity.type
_entity.pdbx_description
1 polymer ?
#
loop_
_entity_poly.entity_id
_entity_poly.type
_entity_poly.pdbx_seq_one_letter_code
_entity_poly.pdbx_strand_id
1 'polypeptide(L)'
;MSPRQKKLNTQQIGQMRQYLQHHLCGESVQSDTSGKKNKQAIFILCTGRSGSTLLRVIMAGHPQLFAPPELYLLSFNTLAERKAAFSGRNNFLGEGVIRAIMEIKNCDGEQAQQIMEELEEQNLSTKEFFSLMQEWLPGQIIADKTPPYVFNPEVLQRAEEEFENPLYIHLQRHPLATIRSMKEARLDLLVAMEENQFSVEQKGELMWLISHQNILEFLKNIPSSRQHQLKYEDLVQQPETTVHQLCEFIGIDFHPDMLQPYKEKKQRMTDGVHAVSRMMGDPKFHTYKGINAKVAERWKEEYKVDFLSPETWKVAESLGYEKPDTGVEWNYPEGEFPLSLGQEFYWFRANPRDIHNTAWRIWHLTGPLNRDALKQTFEEIVLRHEPLRTTYKEVNGLPVQVVHPDTRTLAWLEVDLQDLSAEKQADRVQEYLHKEAYYQFNLLEGPILRVHLLRLSEISYVLMPCTTHLAVDAWSMGILMGEIKALYSAIITGQPSPLETPSMTYTEFVRWEYTLRQEAKETVLDYWKQNLAGVKLPELPKDRPNPSLPSCQQGNVDMTIGDDLTRAIEQLSRKAGATLSSCCLAAYSLLLKSFITEGDIVVFSTLGTRPRLEVQSLIGCFATVLPLRINIEDNYTFVELMHEVQQTFKQAYLHKDLCLSQFMEIWKSKGGLHRPFIPVAFNMVNVINSEQLELPNLEIDFQSIERQGVHADFHLRIKAMEGAPMITQFRYRTDLFDFSTIEEVSKRYFQCLESIVSYPEQPIHKLLGTLGIAE
;
A
#
# COMPACT_ATOMS: atom_id res chain seq x y z
N MET A 1 4.07 -5.13 -2.66
CA MET A 1 4.55 -6.47 -3.03
C MET A 1 4.69 -7.33 -1.76
N SER A 2 3.77 -8.23 -1.48
CA SER A 2 3.79 -9.33 -0.53
C SER A 2 2.91 -10.42 -1.16
N PRO A 3 2.97 -11.69 -0.75
CA PRO A 3 4.16 -12.43 -0.35
C PRO A 3 5.20 -12.33 -1.49
N ARG A 4 5.97 -13.35 -1.84
CA ARG A 4 6.08 -13.54 -3.30
C ARG A 4 4.64 -13.42 -3.83
N GLN A 5 4.32 -12.43 -4.67
CA GLN A 5 3.09 -12.50 -5.44
C GLN A 5 3.22 -13.86 -6.11
N LYS A 6 2.54 -14.89 -5.57
CA LYS A 6 2.64 -16.23 -6.09
C LYS A 6 2.14 -16.03 -7.51
N LYS A 7 3.09 -16.11 -8.44
CA LYS A 7 2.82 -16.08 -9.86
C LYS A 7 1.62 -16.99 -10.07
N LEU A 8 0.62 -16.50 -10.79
CA LEU A 8 -0.63 -17.22 -10.97
C LEU A 8 -0.33 -18.67 -11.32
N ASN A 9 -0.95 -19.60 -10.60
CA ASN A 9 -0.82 -21.01 -10.93
C ASN A 9 -1.91 -21.44 -11.93
N THR A 10 -1.73 -22.61 -12.54
CA THR A 10 -2.66 -23.15 -13.54
C THR A 10 -4.11 -23.29 -13.02
N GLN A 11 -4.29 -23.61 -11.73
CA GLN A 11 -5.61 -23.76 -11.12
C GLN A 11 -6.34 -22.40 -11.05
N GLN A 12 -5.64 -21.34 -10.62
CA GLN A 12 -6.18 -19.99 -10.56
C GLN A 12 -6.57 -19.46 -11.94
N ILE A 13 -5.74 -19.73 -12.95
CA ILE A 13 -6.03 -19.38 -14.35
C ILE A 13 -7.30 -20.11 -14.84
N GLY A 14 -7.44 -21.40 -14.53
CA GLY A 14 -8.61 -22.20 -14.88
C GLY A 14 -9.91 -21.70 -14.24
N GLN A 15 -9.86 -21.37 -12.94
CA GLN A 15 -11.02 -20.83 -12.21
C GLN A 15 -11.49 -19.50 -12.79
N MET A 16 -10.56 -18.58 -13.04
CA MET A 16 -10.90 -17.27 -13.60
C MET A 16 -11.43 -17.39 -15.04
N ARG A 17 -10.89 -18.31 -15.84
CA ARG A 17 -11.38 -18.55 -17.20
C ARG A 17 -12.86 -18.93 -17.21
N GLN A 18 -13.29 -19.81 -16.29
CA GLN A 18 -14.70 -20.17 -16.12
C GLN A 18 -15.53 -18.97 -15.64
N TYR A 19 -15.02 -18.20 -14.68
CA TYR A 19 -15.71 -17.02 -14.16
C TYR A 19 -15.95 -15.96 -15.24
N LEU A 20 -14.91 -15.58 -16.00
CA LEU A 20 -15.01 -14.54 -17.02
C LEU A 20 -15.97 -14.94 -18.15
N GLN A 21 -15.97 -16.22 -18.53
CA GLN A 21 -16.89 -16.75 -19.52
C GLN A 21 -18.35 -16.58 -19.08
N HIS A 22 -18.68 -16.89 -17.82
CA HIS A 22 -20.05 -16.85 -17.32
C HIS A 22 -20.55 -15.44 -16.97
N HIS A 23 -19.68 -14.57 -16.43
CA HIS A 23 -20.11 -13.29 -15.86
C HIS A 23 -19.93 -12.07 -16.78
N LEU A 24 -19.04 -12.13 -17.77
CA LEU A 24 -18.77 -10.98 -18.67
C LEU A 24 -19.28 -11.18 -20.10
N CYS A 25 -19.69 -12.39 -20.48
CA CYS A 25 -20.05 -12.74 -21.86
C CYS A 25 -21.45 -13.34 -22.07
N GLY A 26 -22.29 -13.42 -21.02
CA GLY A 26 -23.60 -14.09 -21.10
C GLY A 26 -23.52 -15.62 -21.09
N GLU A 27 -24.66 -16.30 -20.98
CA GLU A 27 -24.74 -17.77 -21.15
C GLU A 27 -24.55 -18.17 -22.62
N SER A 28 -24.22 -19.44 -22.89
CA SER A 28 -23.79 -19.97 -24.19
C SER A 28 -24.57 -19.40 -25.38
N VAL A 29 -23.84 -18.84 -26.35
CA VAL A 29 -24.38 -18.12 -27.50
C VAL A 29 -24.57 -19.09 -28.66
N GLN A 30 -25.75 -19.08 -29.29
CA GLN A 30 -26.00 -19.86 -30.50
C GLN A 30 -26.05 -18.91 -31.69
N SER A 31 -25.14 -19.11 -32.62
CA SER A 31 -25.09 -18.33 -33.86
C SER A 31 -26.32 -18.59 -34.73
N ASP A 32 -26.91 -17.52 -35.25
CA ASP A 32 -27.96 -17.62 -36.25
C ASP A 32 -27.33 -17.78 -37.64
N THR A 33 -27.19 -19.02 -38.09
CA THR A 33 -26.67 -19.33 -39.43
C THR A 33 -27.73 -19.22 -40.53
N SER A 34 -28.96 -18.84 -40.20
CA SER A 34 -30.05 -18.68 -41.17
C SER A 34 -29.98 -17.33 -41.88
N GLY A 35 -30.58 -17.21 -43.07
CA GLY A 35 -30.60 -15.96 -43.82
C GLY A 35 -29.23 -15.54 -44.41
N LYS A 36 -29.13 -14.29 -44.87
CA LYS A 36 -27.89 -13.75 -45.43
C LYS A 36 -26.96 -13.30 -44.30
N LYS A 37 -25.65 -13.48 -44.49
CA LYS A 37 -24.65 -12.87 -43.61
C LYS A 37 -24.69 -11.33 -43.71
N ASN A 38 -24.38 -10.68 -42.60
CA ASN A 38 -24.11 -9.25 -42.55
C ASN A 38 -22.92 -8.90 -43.45
N LYS A 39 -22.88 -7.68 -43.97
CA LYS A 39 -21.72 -7.20 -44.75
C LYS A 39 -20.46 -7.19 -43.87
N GLN A 40 -19.29 -7.07 -44.48
CA GLN A 40 -18.01 -6.98 -43.77
C GLN A 40 -18.06 -5.95 -42.62
N ALA A 41 -17.52 -6.36 -41.48
CA ALA A 41 -17.29 -5.52 -40.31
C ALA A 41 -15.87 -5.75 -39.77
N ILE A 42 -15.40 -4.80 -38.97
CA ILE A 42 -14.11 -4.87 -38.30
C ILE A 42 -14.35 -5.17 -36.81
N PHE A 43 -13.68 -6.18 -36.27
CA PHE A 43 -13.73 -6.53 -34.85
C PHE A 43 -12.39 -6.23 -34.19
N ILE A 44 -12.39 -5.33 -33.20
CA ILE A 44 -11.20 -4.98 -32.43
C ILE A 44 -11.09 -5.95 -31.25
N LEU A 45 -10.21 -6.94 -31.41
CA LEU A 45 -9.91 -7.96 -30.42
C LEU A 45 -8.90 -7.41 -29.40
N CYS A 46 -9.37 -7.12 -28.19
CA CYS A 46 -8.53 -6.48 -27.18
C CYS A 46 -9.01 -6.79 -25.76
N THR A 47 -8.10 -6.70 -24.80
CA THR A 47 -8.47 -6.67 -23.39
C THR A 47 -8.98 -5.28 -22.97
N GLY A 48 -9.70 -5.20 -21.86
CA GLY A 48 -10.10 -3.91 -21.28
C GLY A 48 -8.87 -3.04 -20.99
N ARG A 49 -8.97 -1.72 -21.19
CA ARG A 49 -7.86 -0.76 -20.94
C ARG A 49 -6.60 -0.94 -21.80
N SER A 50 -6.69 -1.68 -22.89
CA SER A 50 -5.66 -1.81 -23.95
C SER A 50 -5.41 -0.53 -24.75
N GLY A 51 -6.17 0.55 -24.53
CA GLY A 51 -6.12 1.76 -25.37
C GLY A 51 -7.14 1.76 -26.51
N SER A 52 -8.07 0.80 -26.50
CA SER A 52 -9.12 0.62 -27.50
C SER A 52 -10.04 1.83 -27.69
N THR A 53 -10.24 2.67 -26.68
CA THR A 53 -10.93 3.97 -26.83
C THR A 53 -10.21 4.91 -27.79
N LEU A 54 -8.87 4.99 -27.71
CA LEU A 54 -8.09 5.85 -28.61
C LEU A 54 -8.17 5.34 -30.04
N LEU A 55 -7.94 4.03 -30.26
CA LEU A 55 -8.02 3.42 -31.58
C LEU A 55 -9.38 3.65 -32.23
N ARG A 56 -10.46 3.48 -31.48
CA ARG A 56 -11.81 3.75 -31.93
C ARG A 56 -11.99 5.20 -32.42
N VAL A 57 -11.51 6.19 -31.65
CA VAL A 57 -11.63 7.61 -32.03
C VAL A 57 -10.77 7.94 -33.26
N ILE A 58 -9.60 7.32 -33.40
CA ILE A 58 -8.77 7.41 -34.60
C ILE A 58 -9.52 6.87 -35.82
N MET A 59 -10.15 5.70 -35.70
CA MET A 59 -10.95 5.10 -36.77
C MET A 59 -12.17 5.96 -37.14
N ALA A 60 -12.85 6.56 -36.15
CA ALA A 60 -13.97 7.47 -36.37
C ALA A 60 -13.58 8.76 -37.14
N GLY A 61 -12.28 9.10 -37.21
CA GLY A 61 -11.78 10.20 -38.04
C GLY A 61 -11.78 9.91 -39.54
N HIS A 62 -12.15 8.70 -39.96
CA HIS A 62 -12.24 8.30 -41.37
C HIS A 62 -13.70 8.26 -41.87
N PRO A 63 -14.04 8.90 -43.00
CA PRO A 63 -15.42 8.99 -43.47
C PRO A 63 -16.06 7.66 -43.90
N GLN A 64 -15.25 6.63 -44.21
CA GLN A 64 -15.73 5.27 -44.54
C GLN A 64 -15.81 4.33 -43.33
N LEU A 65 -15.48 4.79 -42.11
CA LEU A 65 -15.51 3.95 -40.91
C LEU A 65 -16.53 4.49 -39.92
N PHE A 66 -17.30 3.59 -39.32
CA PHE A 66 -18.15 3.90 -38.19
C PHE A 66 -17.67 3.10 -36.98
N ALA A 67 -17.08 3.77 -36.00
CA ALA A 67 -16.53 3.14 -34.81
C ALA A 67 -17.35 3.56 -33.57
N PRO A 68 -18.40 2.83 -33.17
CA PRO A 68 -19.22 3.15 -32.00
C PRO A 68 -18.57 2.71 -30.67
N PRO A 69 -19.16 3.08 -29.51
CA PRO A 69 -18.77 2.50 -28.23
C PRO A 69 -19.12 1.00 -28.15
N GLU A 70 -18.89 0.38 -26.99
CA GLU A 70 -19.15 -1.05 -26.78
C GLU A 70 -20.62 -1.41 -27.11
N LEU A 71 -20.83 -2.29 -28.10
CA LEU A 71 -22.16 -2.66 -28.56
C LEU A 71 -22.74 -3.84 -27.76
N TYR A 72 -21.89 -4.81 -27.40
CA TYR A 72 -22.31 -6.06 -26.75
C TYR A 72 -23.39 -6.83 -27.52
N LEU A 73 -23.31 -6.85 -28.85
CA LEU A 73 -24.31 -7.51 -29.70
C LEU A 73 -23.99 -9.00 -29.91
N LEU A 74 -22.72 -9.36 -30.13
CA LEU A 74 -22.36 -10.76 -30.37
C LEU A 74 -22.51 -11.66 -29.12
N SER A 75 -22.64 -11.07 -27.94
CA SER A 75 -22.81 -11.79 -26.67
C SER A 75 -24.24 -12.28 -26.41
N PHE A 76 -25.23 -11.87 -27.20
CA PHE A 76 -26.64 -12.22 -26.96
C PHE A 76 -27.34 -12.55 -28.28
N ASN A 77 -28.32 -13.45 -28.28
CA ASN A 77 -29.03 -13.82 -29.51
C ASN A 77 -30.06 -12.74 -29.89
N THR A 78 -30.72 -12.15 -28.90
CA THR A 78 -31.75 -11.12 -29.10
C THR A 78 -31.46 -9.83 -28.34
N LEU A 79 -32.08 -8.73 -28.79
CA LEU A 79 -32.03 -7.45 -28.07
C LEU A 79 -32.69 -7.54 -26.69
N ALA A 80 -33.72 -8.38 -26.52
CA ALA A 80 -34.36 -8.60 -25.22
C ALA A 80 -33.44 -9.30 -24.21
N GLU A 81 -32.70 -10.33 -24.64
CA GLU A 81 -31.68 -11.00 -23.80
C GLU A 81 -30.62 -9.99 -23.34
N ARG A 82 -30.13 -9.16 -24.27
CA ARG A 82 -29.17 -8.08 -23.98
C ARG A 82 -29.72 -7.09 -22.96
N LYS A 83 -30.96 -6.62 -23.13
CA LYS A 83 -31.63 -5.70 -22.20
C LYS A 83 -31.74 -6.29 -20.79
N ALA A 84 -32.13 -7.57 -20.70
CA ALA A 84 -32.24 -8.27 -19.42
C ALA A 84 -30.89 -8.36 -18.69
N ALA A 85 -29.81 -8.68 -19.42
CA ALA A 85 -28.46 -8.81 -18.88
C ALA A 85 -27.88 -7.48 -18.34
N PHE A 86 -28.32 -6.34 -18.89
CA PHE A 86 -27.89 -5.00 -18.45
C PHE A 86 -28.86 -4.33 -17.48
N SER A 87 -29.79 -5.05 -16.86
CA SER A 87 -30.67 -4.45 -15.85
C SER A 87 -29.96 -4.12 -14.52
N GLY A 88 -30.57 -3.24 -13.70
CA GLY A 88 -30.09 -2.91 -12.35
C GLY A 88 -28.71 -2.23 -12.34
N ARG A 89 -27.75 -2.81 -11.62
CA ARG A 89 -26.40 -2.23 -11.44
C ARG A 89 -25.57 -2.21 -12.73
N ASN A 90 -25.96 -2.96 -13.76
CA ASN A 90 -25.24 -3.12 -15.03
C ASN A 90 -25.75 -2.21 -16.16
N ASN A 91 -26.74 -1.34 -15.90
CA ASN A 91 -27.41 -0.53 -16.92
C ASN A 91 -26.46 0.33 -17.78
N PHE A 92 -25.38 0.82 -17.18
CA PHE A 92 -24.38 1.62 -17.88
C PHE A 92 -23.64 0.87 -19.01
N LEU A 93 -23.61 -0.47 -18.99
CA LEU A 93 -23.02 -1.29 -20.07
C LEU A 93 -23.87 -1.26 -21.34
N GLY A 94 -25.17 -0.96 -21.21
CA GLY A 94 -26.10 -0.87 -22.33
C GLY A 94 -25.97 0.41 -23.17
N GLU A 95 -25.37 1.48 -22.62
CA GLU A 95 -25.33 2.83 -23.21
C GLU A 95 -24.67 2.90 -24.60
N GLY A 96 -23.76 1.98 -24.93
CA GLY A 96 -22.99 2.07 -26.17
C GLY A 96 -23.84 1.97 -27.43
N VAL A 97 -24.92 1.17 -27.41
CA VAL A 97 -25.87 1.08 -28.53
C VAL A 97 -26.70 2.35 -28.67
N ILE A 98 -27.16 2.92 -27.56
CA ILE A 98 -27.91 4.19 -27.58
C ILE A 98 -27.07 5.29 -28.24
N ARG A 99 -25.80 5.39 -27.86
CA ARG A 99 -24.86 6.35 -28.46
C ARG A 99 -24.59 6.07 -29.94
N ALA A 100 -24.53 4.79 -30.33
CA ALA A 100 -24.41 4.44 -31.74
C ALA A 100 -25.63 4.92 -32.54
N ILE A 101 -26.84 4.73 -32.02
CA ILE A 101 -28.08 5.21 -32.65
C ILE A 101 -28.09 6.74 -32.75
N MET A 102 -27.71 7.45 -31.68
CA MET A 102 -27.59 8.92 -31.69
C MET A 102 -26.69 9.41 -32.83
N GLU A 103 -25.53 8.78 -33.02
CA GLU A 103 -24.56 9.15 -34.04
C GLU A 103 -25.04 8.80 -35.46
N ILE A 104 -25.58 7.59 -35.65
CA ILE A 104 -26.07 7.11 -36.94
C ILE A 104 -27.28 7.92 -37.42
N LYS A 105 -28.23 8.19 -36.52
CA LYS A 105 -29.51 8.82 -36.84
C LYS A 105 -29.48 10.33 -36.64
N ASN A 106 -28.37 10.87 -36.13
CA ASN A 106 -28.22 12.29 -35.77
C ASN A 106 -29.38 12.78 -34.89
N CYS A 107 -29.64 12.06 -33.81
CA CYS A 107 -30.75 12.30 -32.88
C CYS A 107 -30.26 12.46 -31.43
N ASP A 108 -31.14 12.97 -30.56
CA ASP A 108 -30.83 13.06 -29.13
C ASP A 108 -30.99 11.72 -28.39
N GLY A 109 -30.61 11.69 -27.11
CA GLY A 109 -30.63 10.47 -26.31
C GLY A 109 -32.03 9.92 -26.03
N GLU A 110 -33.06 10.76 -25.95
CA GLU A 110 -34.44 10.34 -25.71
C GLU A 110 -35.00 9.66 -26.96
N GLN A 111 -34.75 10.27 -28.13
CA GLN A 111 -35.10 9.69 -29.43
C GLN A 111 -34.37 8.37 -29.68
N ALA A 112 -33.07 8.29 -29.37
CA ALA A 112 -32.31 7.05 -29.52
C ALA A 112 -32.80 5.95 -28.57
N GLN A 113 -33.17 6.30 -27.34
CA GLN A 113 -33.77 5.38 -26.37
C GLN A 113 -35.12 4.84 -26.87
N GLN A 114 -35.97 5.70 -27.42
CA GLN A 114 -37.26 5.27 -27.99
C GLN A 114 -37.07 4.30 -29.16
N ILE A 115 -36.13 4.58 -30.07
CA ILE A 115 -35.80 3.66 -31.18
C ILE A 115 -35.35 2.31 -30.62
N MET A 116 -34.50 2.31 -29.60
CA MET A 116 -34.01 1.07 -28.99
C MET A 116 -35.15 0.27 -28.34
N GLU A 117 -36.05 0.93 -27.62
CA GLU A 117 -37.20 0.30 -26.98
C GLU A 117 -38.15 -0.34 -28.00
N GLU A 118 -38.44 0.35 -29.10
CA GLU A 118 -39.26 -0.19 -30.20
C GLU A 118 -38.64 -1.46 -30.82
N LEU A 119 -37.31 -1.48 -30.98
CA LEU A 119 -36.58 -2.65 -31.50
C LEU A 119 -36.50 -3.80 -30.50
N GLU A 120 -36.36 -3.50 -29.20
CA GLU A 120 -36.40 -4.48 -28.12
C GLU A 120 -37.79 -5.11 -27.98
N GLU A 121 -38.87 -4.33 -28.13
CA GLU A 121 -40.25 -4.82 -28.10
C GLU A 121 -40.58 -5.72 -29.30
N GLN A 122 -39.98 -5.45 -30.46
CA GLN A 122 -40.05 -6.33 -31.63
C GLN A 122 -39.22 -7.61 -31.48
N ASN A 123 -38.46 -7.73 -30.37
CA ASN A 123 -37.56 -8.84 -30.06
C ASN A 123 -36.62 -9.21 -31.21
N LEU A 124 -36.07 -8.18 -31.87
CA LEU A 124 -35.16 -8.35 -32.98
C LEU A 124 -33.91 -9.15 -32.54
N SER A 125 -33.38 -10.00 -33.41
CA SER A 125 -32.08 -10.64 -33.14
C SER A 125 -30.96 -9.60 -33.19
N THR A 126 -29.86 -9.86 -32.47
CA THR A 126 -28.67 -8.99 -32.53
C THR A 126 -28.01 -8.99 -33.92
N LYS A 127 -28.14 -10.09 -34.67
CA LYS A 127 -27.70 -10.21 -36.06
C LYS A 127 -28.50 -9.29 -36.98
N GLU A 128 -29.83 -9.29 -36.87
CA GLU A 128 -30.72 -8.41 -37.63
C GLU A 128 -30.48 -6.94 -37.25
N PHE A 129 -30.21 -6.64 -35.98
CA PHE A 129 -29.87 -5.29 -35.57
C PHE A 129 -28.55 -4.81 -36.18
N PHE A 130 -27.53 -5.67 -36.30
CA PHE A 130 -26.31 -5.34 -37.05
C PHE A 130 -26.59 -5.05 -38.53
N SER A 131 -27.43 -5.87 -39.18
CA SER A 131 -27.90 -5.62 -40.56
C SER A 131 -28.55 -4.24 -40.66
N LEU A 132 -29.45 -3.91 -39.73
CA LEU A 132 -30.15 -2.63 -39.70
C LEU A 132 -29.20 -1.44 -39.51
N MET A 133 -28.19 -1.57 -38.64
CA MET A 133 -27.14 -0.55 -38.50
C MET A 133 -26.36 -0.36 -39.81
N GLN A 134 -26.04 -1.43 -40.53
CA GLN A 134 -25.36 -1.36 -41.82
C GLN A 134 -26.24 -0.73 -42.92
N GLU A 135 -27.56 -0.86 -42.83
CA GLU A 135 -28.50 -0.18 -43.73
C GLU A 135 -28.56 1.32 -43.47
N TRP A 136 -28.50 1.73 -42.19
CA TRP A 136 -28.46 3.15 -41.82
C TRP A 136 -27.14 3.84 -42.14
N LEU A 137 -26.07 3.06 -42.37
CA LEU A 137 -24.71 3.54 -42.65
C LEU A 137 -24.24 3.15 -44.06
N PRO A 138 -24.89 3.65 -45.13
CA PRO A 138 -24.54 3.25 -46.49
C PRO A 138 -23.11 3.66 -46.84
N GLY A 139 -22.27 2.66 -47.14
CA GLY A 139 -20.88 2.87 -47.56
C GLY A 139 -19.87 3.03 -46.44
N GLN A 140 -20.26 2.84 -45.17
CA GLN A 140 -19.34 2.78 -44.04
C GLN A 140 -19.16 1.34 -43.53
N ILE A 141 -17.96 1.03 -43.04
CA ILE A 141 -17.64 -0.24 -42.38
C ILE A 141 -17.75 -0.03 -40.87
N ILE A 142 -18.54 -0.87 -40.19
CA ILE A 142 -18.68 -0.83 -38.74
C ILE A 142 -17.43 -1.44 -38.10
N ALA A 143 -16.84 -0.74 -37.14
CA ALA A 143 -15.75 -1.21 -36.30
C ALA A 143 -16.24 -1.45 -34.86
N ASP A 144 -16.61 -2.70 -34.54
CA ASP A 144 -17.06 -3.07 -33.20
C ASP A 144 -15.85 -3.25 -32.26
N LYS A 145 -15.85 -2.43 -31.22
CA LYS A 145 -14.92 -2.48 -30.10
C LYS A 145 -15.69 -2.84 -28.84
N THR A 146 -15.81 -4.14 -28.57
CA THR A 146 -16.40 -4.67 -27.35
C THR A 146 -15.40 -5.61 -26.67
N PRO A 147 -14.56 -5.10 -25.74
CA PRO A 147 -13.47 -5.87 -25.16
C PRO A 147 -13.90 -7.20 -24.53
N PRO A 148 -15.09 -7.33 -23.90
CA PRO A 148 -15.50 -8.61 -23.32
C PRO A 148 -15.64 -9.77 -24.31
N TYR A 149 -15.85 -9.56 -25.61
CA TYR A 149 -16.01 -10.65 -26.59
C TYR A 149 -14.87 -11.68 -26.53
N VAL A 150 -13.65 -11.24 -26.22
CA VAL A 150 -12.46 -12.09 -26.20
C VAL A 150 -12.44 -13.10 -25.05
N PHE A 151 -13.31 -12.97 -24.04
CA PHE A 151 -13.36 -13.94 -22.93
C PHE A 151 -14.18 -15.19 -23.27
N ASN A 152 -15.06 -15.13 -24.28
CA ASN A 152 -15.82 -16.29 -24.74
C ASN A 152 -15.47 -16.61 -26.21
N PRO A 153 -14.72 -17.69 -26.48
CA PRO A 153 -14.37 -18.10 -27.84
C PRO A 153 -15.57 -18.30 -28.78
N GLU A 154 -16.74 -18.71 -28.26
CA GLU A 154 -17.96 -18.88 -29.07
C GLU A 154 -18.46 -17.55 -29.65
N VAL A 155 -18.29 -16.46 -28.90
CA VAL A 155 -18.64 -15.10 -29.35
C VAL A 155 -17.75 -14.66 -30.52
N LEU A 156 -16.46 -15.03 -30.49
CA LEU A 156 -15.54 -14.74 -31.59
C LEU A 156 -15.89 -15.55 -32.84
N GLN A 157 -16.22 -16.83 -32.66
CA GLN A 157 -16.64 -17.72 -33.74
C GLN A 157 -17.93 -17.23 -34.42
N ARG A 158 -18.86 -16.69 -33.64
CA ARG A 158 -20.10 -16.11 -34.15
C ARG A 158 -19.87 -14.98 -35.17
N ALA A 159 -18.81 -14.19 -35.00
CA ALA A 159 -18.45 -13.16 -35.98
C ALA A 159 -18.14 -13.76 -37.38
N GLU A 160 -17.45 -14.91 -37.45
CA GLU A 160 -17.19 -15.61 -38.71
C GLU A 160 -18.46 -16.16 -39.36
N GLU A 161 -19.42 -16.57 -38.53
CA GLU A 161 -20.66 -17.19 -39.00
C GLU A 161 -21.68 -16.15 -39.47
N GLU A 162 -21.74 -14.99 -38.82
CA GLU A 162 -22.73 -13.96 -39.12
C GLU A 162 -22.29 -12.91 -40.13
N PHE A 163 -20.98 -12.74 -40.40
CA PHE A 163 -20.45 -11.68 -41.26
C PHE A 163 -19.71 -12.21 -42.50
N GLU A 164 -19.81 -11.48 -43.61
CA GLU A 164 -19.06 -11.73 -44.84
C GLU A 164 -17.63 -11.20 -44.70
N ASN A 165 -16.63 -12.09 -44.71
CA ASN A 165 -15.19 -11.75 -44.66
C ASN A 165 -14.81 -10.72 -43.59
N PRO A 166 -15.20 -10.92 -42.31
CA PRO A 166 -14.87 -9.95 -41.26
C PRO A 166 -13.36 -9.78 -41.11
N LEU A 167 -12.96 -8.57 -40.74
CA LEU A 167 -11.58 -8.19 -40.48
C LEU A 167 -11.35 -8.12 -38.97
N TYR A 168 -10.20 -8.60 -38.51
CA TYR A 168 -9.84 -8.65 -37.10
C TYR A 168 -8.61 -7.81 -36.82
N ILE A 169 -8.74 -6.84 -35.92
CA ILE A 169 -7.60 -6.06 -35.43
C ILE A 169 -7.27 -6.57 -34.03
N HIS A 170 -6.11 -7.20 -33.87
CA HIS A 170 -5.57 -7.58 -32.58
C HIS A 170 -4.84 -6.38 -31.96
N LEU A 171 -5.54 -5.63 -31.12
CA LEU A 171 -4.93 -4.52 -30.38
C LEU A 171 -4.19 -5.06 -29.16
N GLN A 172 -2.86 -4.96 -29.23
CA GLN A 172 -1.92 -5.43 -28.22
C GLN A 172 -1.46 -4.26 -27.35
N ARG A 173 -1.28 -4.52 -26.06
CA ARG A 173 -0.65 -3.58 -25.13
C ARG A 173 0.16 -4.37 -24.11
N HIS A 174 1.30 -3.83 -23.70
CA HIS A 174 2.17 -4.47 -22.73
C HIS A 174 1.38 -4.88 -21.46
N PRO A 175 1.57 -6.09 -20.90
CA PRO A 175 0.76 -6.59 -19.77
C PRO A 175 0.80 -5.65 -18.56
N LEU A 176 2.00 -5.20 -18.16
CA LEU A 176 2.15 -4.24 -17.05
C LEU A 176 1.49 -2.88 -17.34
N ALA A 177 1.46 -2.43 -18.60
CA ALA A 177 0.79 -1.19 -18.99
C ALA A 177 -0.73 -1.31 -18.89
N THR A 178 -1.26 -2.48 -19.26
CA THR A 178 -2.68 -2.79 -19.13
C THR A 178 -3.09 -2.86 -17.65
N ILE A 179 -2.34 -3.60 -16.83
CA ILE A 179 -2.63 -3.75 -15.38
C ILE A 179 -2.61 -2.39 -14.68
N ARG A 180 -1.61 -1.55 -14.96
CA ARG A 180 -1.54 -0.17 -14.46
C ARG A 180 -2.82 0.61 -14.80
N SER A 181 -3.21 0.58 -16.08
CA SER A 181 -4.38 1.30 -16.58
C SER A 181 -5.70 0.78 -15.99
N MET A 182 -5.78 -0.51 -15.65
CA MET A 182 -6.92 -1.10 -14.94
C MET A 182 -6.98 -0.63 -13.48
N LYS A 183 -5.84 -0.61 -12.79
CA LYS A 183 -5.71 -0.13 -11.40
C LYS A 183 -6.09 1.34 -11.27
N GLU A 184 -5.59 2.19 -12.16
CA GLU A 184 -5.96 3.62 -12.20
C GLU A 184 -7.46 3.85 -12.41
N ALA A 185 -8.12 2.95 -13.16
CA ALA A 185 -9.54 3.04 -13.49
C ALA A 185 -10.48 2.34 -12.48
N ARG A 186 -9.93 1.70 -11.43
CA ARG A 186 -10.70 0.93 -10.42
C ARG A 186 -11.60 -0.15 -11.04
N LEU A 187 -11.16 -0.76 -12.15
CA LEU A 187 -11.94 -1.81 -12.83
C LEU A 187 -11.96 -3.14 -12.07
N ASP A 188 -11.12 -3.29 -11.05
CA ASP A 188 -11.18 -4.40 -10.09
C ASP A 188 -12.56 -4.54 -9.41
N LEU A 189 -13.34 -3.46 -9.38
CA LEU A 189 -14.71 -3.42 -8.85
C LEU A 189 -15.78 -4.01 -9.79
N LEU A 190 -15.47 -4.18 -11.09
CA LEU A 190 -16.41 -4.77 -12.05
C LEU A 190 -16.38 -6.30 -12.06
N VAL A 191 -15.28 -6.88 -11.59
CA VAL A 191 -15.13 -8.32 -11.40
C VAL A 191 -15.53 -8.63 -9.96
N ALA A 192 -16.81 -8.95 -9.77
CA ALA A 192 -17.42 -9.30 -8.48
C ALA A 192 -17.00 -10.70 -8.02
N MET A 193 -15.70 -10.99 -8.02
CA MET A 193 -15.13 -12.10 -7.26
C MET A 193 -14.97 -11.65 -5.81
N GLU A 194 -15.22 -12.54 -4.87
CA GLU A 194 -15.08 -12.29 -3.43
C GLU A 194 -13.83 -11.46 -3.15
N GLU A 195 -13.99 -10.38 -2.38
CA GLU A 195 -12.99 -9.31 -2.20
C GLU A 195 -11.62 -9.80 -1.65
N ASN A 196 -11.50 -11.09 -1.32
CA ASN A 196 -10.35 -11.68 -0.63
C ASN A 196 -9.53 -12.70 -1.45
N GLN A 197 -9.92 -13.10 -2.67
CA GLN A 197 -9.22 -14.20 -3.38
C GLN A 197 -8.05 -13.77 -4.29
N PHE A 198 -8.14 -12.59 -4.94
CA PHE A 198 -7.14 -12.11 -5.89
C PHE A 198 -6.83 -10.63 -5.69
N SER A 199 -5.55 -10.26 -5.72
CA SER A 199 -5.11 -8.86 -5.77
C SER A 199 -5.53 -8.16 -7.07
N VAL A 200 -5.57 -6.83 -7.07
CA VAL A 200 -5.88 -6.02 -8.27
C VAL A 200 -4.94 -6.37 -9.43
N GLU A 201 -3.64 -6.53 -9.14
CA GLU A 201 -2.64 -6.93 -10.12
C GLU A 201 -2.90 -8.32 -10.69
N GLN A 202 -3.27 -9.31 -9.86
CA GLN A 202 -3.61 -10.66 -10.30
C GLN A 202 -4.89 -10.68 -11.15
N LYS A 203 -5.91 -9.89 -10.79
CA LYS A 203 -7.12 -9.73 -11.61
C LYS A 203 -6.77 -9.16 -12.98
N GLY A 204 -5.95 -8.11 -13.02
CA GLY A 204 -5.51 -7.50 -14.29
C GLY A 204 -4.66 -8.44 -15.13
N GLU A 205 -3.75 -9.18 -14.51
CA GLU A 205 -2.94 -10.21 -15.17
C GLU A 205 -3.81 -11.30 -15.78
N LEU A 206 -4.75 -11.86 -15.02
CA LEU A 206 -5.66 -12.91 -15.50
C LEU A 206 -6.51 -12.44 -16.69
N MET A 207 -7.06 -11.22 -16.62
CA MET A 207 -7.84 -10.65 -17.72
C MET A 207 -6.98 -10.47 -18.97
N TRP A 208 -5.75 -9.97 -18.82
CA TRP A 208 -4.81 -9.85 -19.94
C TRP A 208 -4.45 -11.23 -20.51
N LEU A 209 -4.03 -12.18 -19.67
CA LEU A 209 -3.62 -13.52 -20.08
C LEU A 209 -4.73 -14.27 -20.82
N ILE A 210 -5.92 -14.35 -20.22
CA ILE A 210 -7.04 -15.13 -20.78
C ILE A 210 -7.50 -14.53 -22.10
N SER A 211 -7.60 -13.19 -22.17
CA SER A 211 -7.97 -12.51 -23.41
C SER A 211 -7.00 -12.81 -24.55
N HIS A 212 -5.69 -12.65 -24.33
CA HIS A 212 -4.69 -12.86 -25.37
C HIS A 212 -4.56 -14.34 -25.75
N GLN A 213 -4.74 -15.28 -24.81
CA GLN A 213 -4.81 -16.71 -25.13
C GLN A 213 -5.99 -17.03 -26.06
N ASN A 214 -7.18 -16.51 -25.77
CA ASN A 214 -8.37 -16.75 -26.59
C ASN A 214 -8.25 -16.11 -27.98
N ILE A 215 -7.74 -14.87 -28.05
CA ILE A 215 -7.53 -14.16 -29.32
C ILE A 215 -6.53 -14.93 -30.19
N LEU A 216 -5.39 -15.32 -29.63
CA LEU A 216 -4.37 -16.06 -30.36
C LEU A 216 -4.88 -17.42 -30.84
N GLU A 217 -5.65 -18.13 -30.02
CA GLU A 217 -6.25 -19.41 -30.42
C GLU A 217 -7.25 -19.23 -31.57
N PHE A 218 -8.13 -18.23 -31.47
CA PHE A 218 -9.09 -17.91 -32.52
C PHE A 218 -8.41 -17.53 -33.84
N LEU A 219 -7.42 -16.63 -33.78
CA LEU A 219 -6.73 -16.10 -34.96
C LEU A 219 -5.89 -17.14 -35.71
N LYS A 220 -5.53 -18.28 -35.09
CA LYS A 220 -4.84 -19.39 -35.79
C LYS A 220 -5.62 -19.88 -37.01
N ASN A 221 -6.94 -19.82 -36.96
CA ASN A 221 -7.83 -20.31 -38.02
C ASN A 221 -8.26 -19.21 -39.00
N ILE A 222 -7.79 -17.97 -38.79
CA ILE A 222 -8.15 -16.82 -39.62
C ILE A 222 -7.01 -16.54 -40.63
N PRO A 223 -7.29 -16.39 -41.93
CA PRO A 223 -6.28 -16.03 -42.92
C PRO A 223 -5.57 -14.71 -42.58
N SER A 224 -4.27 -14.62 -42.85
CA SER A 224 -3.46 -13.41 -42.60
C SER A 224 -4.01 -12.15 -43.31
N SER A 225 -4.67 -12.30 -44.45
CA SER A 225 -5.33 -11.19 -45.15
C SER A 225 -6.53 -10.60 -44.42
N ARG A 226 -7.04 -11.27 -43.38
CA ARG A 226 -8.20 -10.83 -42.58
C ARG A 226 -7.83 -10.49 -41.13
N GLN A 227 -6.55 -10.53 -40.77
CA GLN A 227 -6.11 -10.18 -39.43
C GLN A 227 -4.91 -9.21 -39.46
N HIS A 228 -4.92 -8.26 -38.53
CA HIS A 228 -3.86 -7.27 -38.37
C HIS A 228 -3.47 -7.13 -36.91
N GLN A 229 -2.18 -7.17 -36.63
CA GLN A 229 -1.64 -6.94 -35.29
C GLN A 229 -1.28 -5.47 -35.15
N LEU A 230 -1.76 -4.84 -34.08
CA LEU A 230 -1.52 -3.42 -33.83
C LEU A 230 -1.11 -3.24 -32.36
N LYS A 231 0.09 -2.72 -32.12
CA LYS A 231 0.55 -2.39 -30.76
C LYS A 231 0.11 -0.99 -30.38
N TYR A 232 -0.48 -0.85 -29.19
CA TYR A 232 -0.86 0.43 -28.64
C TYR A 232 0.35 1.36 -28.47
N GLU A 233 1.52 0.80 -28.15
CA GLU A 233 2.77 1.54 -28.02
C GLU A 233 3.15 2.22 -29.34
N ASP A 234 3.07 1.52 -30.47
CA ASP A 234 3.34 2.07 -31.80
C ASP A 234 2.28 3.13 -32.17
N LEU A 235 1.01 2.87 -31.85
CA LEU A 235 -0.10 3.80 -32.11
C LEU A 235 0.10 5.17 -31.43
N VAL A 236 0.78 5.23 -30.27
CA VAL A 236 1.03 6.50 -29.57
C VAL A 236 2.42 7.08 -29.82
N GLN A 237 3.41 6.27 -30.20
CA GLN A 237 4.77 6.72 -30.49
C GLN A 237 4.97 7.11 -31.95
N GLN A 238 4.34 6.39 -32.87
CA GLN A 238 4.43 6.56 -34.32
C GLN A 238 3.03 6.56 -34.98
N PRO A 239 2.10 7.42 -34.53
CA PRO A 239 0.70 7.37 -34.93
C PRO A 239 0.47 7.44 -36.44
N GLU A 240 1.23 8.27 -37.16
CA GLU A 240 1.10 8.41 -38.62
C GLU A 240 1.39 7.10 -39.35
N THR A 241 2.54 6.49 -39.10
CA THR A 241 2.93 5.21 -39.69
C THR A 241 1.94 4.09 -39.35
N THR A 242 1.55 3.98 -38.08
CA THR A 242 0.61 2.94 -37.63
C THR A 242 -0.77 3.09 -38.26
N VAL A 243 -1.27 4.33 -38.40
CA VAL A 243 -2.58 4.58 -39.02
C VAL A 243 -2.54 4.33 -40.53
N HIS A 244 -1.44 4.66 -41.21
CA HIS A 244 -1.28 4.31 -42.63
C HIS A 244 -1.31 2.79 -42.86
N GLN A 245 -0.60 2.01 -42.05
CA GLN A 245 -0.62 0.54 -42.12
C GLN A 245 -2.01 -0.03 -41.83
N LEU A 246 -2.74 0.58 -40.89
CA LEU A 246 -4.11 0.20 -40.58
C LEU A 246 -5.05 0.45 -41.77
N CYS A 247 -4.96 1.62 -42.42
CA CYS A 247 -5.73 1.94 -43.62
C CYS A 247 -5.43 0.97 -44.77
N GLU A 248 -4.15 0.66 -45.02
CA GLU A 248 -3.72 -0.31 -46.02
C GLU A 248 -4.31 -1.70 -45.77
N PHE A 249 -4.30 -2.17 -44.51
CA PHE A 249 -4.92 -3.44 -44.14
C PHE A 249 -6.43 -3.46 -44.36
N ILE A 250 -7.13 -2.39 -43.99
CA ILE A 250 -8.58 -2.28 -44.17
C ILE A 250 -8.94 -2.16 -45.66
N GLY A 251 -8.03 -1.66 -46.49
CA GLY A 251 -8.26 -1.41 -47.92
C GLY A 251 -8.92 -0.05 -48.18
N ILE A 252 -8.61 0.95 -47.37
CA ILE A 252 -9.10 2.34 -47.49
C ILE A 252 -7.94 3.32 -47.60
N ASP A 253 -8.19 4.49 -48.17
CA ASP A 253 -7.20 5.56 -48.21
C ASP A 253 -6.98 6.17 -46.81
N PHE A 254 -5.82 6.79 -46.60
CA PHE A 254 -5.56 7.51 -45.35
C PHE A 254 -6.36 8.83 -45.30
N HIS A 255 -6.93 9.15 -44.13
CA HIS A 255 -7.60 10.43 -43.89
C HIS A 255 -6.93 11.22 -42.75
N PRO A 256 -6.55 12.51 -42.95
CA PRO A 256 -5.82 13.29 -41.96
C PRO A 256 -6.51 13.46 -40.60
N ASP A 257 -7.85 13.48 -40.56
CA ASP A 257 -8.58 13.64 -39.29
C ASP A 257 -8.42 12.44 -38.34
N MET A 258 -7.99 11.27 -38.86
CA MET A 258 -7.63 10.12 -38.03
C MET A 258 -6.45 10.43 -37.07
N LEU A 259 -5.56 11.35 -37.45
CA LEU A 259 -4.45 11.81 -36.60
C LEU A 259 -4.84 12.99 -35.69
N GLN A 260 -6.09 13.44 -35.75
CA GLN A 260 -6.61 14.52 -34.92
C GLN A 260 -7.77 14.06 -34.01
N PRO A 261 -7.60 12.99 -33.20
CA PRO A 261 -8.67 12.44 -32.36
C PRO A 261 -9.18 13.42 -31.28
N TYR A 262 -8.55 14.59 -31.14
CA TYR A 262 -8.89 15.63 -30.17
C TYR A 262 -9.21 17.00 -30.81
N LYS A 263 -9.56 17.08 -32.10
CA LYS A 263 -9.89 18.35 -32.79
C LYS A 263 -11.17 19.03 -32.29
N GLU A 264 -12.27 18.30 -32.13
CA GLU A 264 -13.59 18.90 -31.86
C GLU A 264 -14.12 18.54 -30.47
N LYS A 265 -13.96 19.42 -29.47
CA LYS A 265 -14.24 19.13 -28.05
C LYS A 265 -15.73 19.07 -27.68
N LYS A 266 -16.59 19.73 -28.46
CA LYS A 266 -18.01 19.97 -28.14
C LYS A 266 -19.00 19.02 -28.82
N GLN A 267 -18.55 18.18 -29.76
CA GLN A 267 -19.37 17.13 -30.37
C GLN A 267 -19.02 15.74 -29.80
N ARG A 268 -18.32 15.70 -28.66
CA ARG A 268 -17.81 14.44 -28.12
C ARG A 268 -18.88 13.77 -27.29
N MET A 269 -18.93 12.45 -27.46
CA MET A 269 -19.61 11.38 -26.74
C MET A 269 -19.71 11.42 -25.20
N THR A 270 -19.49 12.56 -24.54
CA THR A 270 -19.89 12.81 -23.16
C THR A 270 -21.25 13.51 -23.06
N ASP A 271 -21.80 14.03 -24.16
CA ASP A 271 -23.10 14.69 -24.16
C ASP A 271 -24.21 13.65 -24.39
N GLY A 272 -24.66 13.01 -23.30
CA GLY A 272 -25.81 12.09 -23.31
C GLY A 272 -26.28 11.71 -21.89
N VAL A 273 -27.59 11.89 -21.65
CA VAL A 273 -28.51 11.56 -20.51
C VAL A 273 -28.03 11.80 -19.07
N HIS A 274 -26.76 11.60 -18.74
CA HIS A 274 -26.19 11.84 -17.41
C HIS A 274 -24.86 12.60 -17.49
N ALA A 275 -24.66 13.54 -16.56
CA ALA A 275 -23.52 14.46 -16.53
C ALA A 275 -22.13 13.79 -16.33
N VAL A 276 -22.08 12.48 -16.05
CA VAL A 276 -20.85 11.71 -15.82
C VAL A 276 -21.01 10.32 -16.44
N SER A 277 -20.25 10.01 -17.49
CA SER A 277 -20.21 8.67 -18.10
C SER A 277 -19.51 7.66 -17.17
N ARG A 278 -20.11 6.48 -16.98
CA ARG A 278 -19.56 5.34 -16.20
C ARG A 278 -19.02 4.21 -17.08
N MET A 279 -18.83 4.43 -18.38
CA MET A 279 -18.35 3.40 -19.33
C MET A 279 -16.92 2.92 -19.01
N MET A 280 -16.58 1.68 -19.40
CA MET A 280 -15.24 1.08 -19.20
C MET A 280 -14.06 1.80 -19.89
N GLY A 281 -14.38 2.77 -20.78
CA GLY A 281 -13.41 3.65 -21.44
C GLY A 281 -12.73 4.64 -20.49
N ASP A 282 -11.77 5.42 -20.99
CA ASP A 282 -11.07 6.42 -20.17
C ASP A 282 -12.01 7.59 -19.76
N PRO A 283 -12.44 7.70 -18.48
CA PRO A 283 -13.37 8.77 -18.06
C PRO A 283 -12.78 10.16 -18.27
N LYS A 284 -11.44 10.26 -18.38
CA LYS A 284 -10.68 11.49 -18.57
C LYS A 284 -10.41 11.79 -20.05
N PHE A 285 -10.97 11.04 -21.00
CA PHE A 285 -10.68 11.22 -22.42
C PHE A 285 -10.94 12.66 -22.92
N HIS A 286 -11.92 13.35 -22.33
CA HIS A 286 -12.25 14.74 -22.62
C HIS A 286 -11.16 15.76 -22.21
N THR A 287 -10.23 15.37 -21.33
CA THR A 287 -9.16 16.24 -20.82
C THR A 287 -7.92 16.26 -21.70
N TYR A 288 -7.77 15.29 -22.62
CA TYR A 288 -6.58 15.20 -23.47
C TYR A 288 -6.56 16.26 -24.58
N LYS A 289 -5.35 16.74 -24.86
CA LYS A 289 -5.08 17.76 -25.89
C LYS A 289 -4.39 17.18 -27.15
N GLY A 290 -3.96 15.92 -27.10
CA GLY A 290 -3.14 15.28 -28.13
C GLY A 290 -2.81 13.82 -27.77
N ILE A 291 -2.33 13.04 -28.74
CA ILE A 291 -1.83 11.69 -28.50
C ILE A 291 -0.55 11.80 -27.68
N ASN A 292 -0.48 11.12 -26.53
CA ASN A 292 0.63 11.24 -25.60
C ASN A 292 1.52 10.00 -25.64
N ALA A 293 2.66 10.11 -26.34
CA ALA A 293 3.64 9.03 -26.45
C ALA A 293 4.17 8.53 -25.10
N LYS A 294 4.21 9.38 -24.06
CA LYS A 294 4.69 8.99 -22.71
C LYS A 294 3.85 7.87 -22.09
N VAL A 295 2.59 7.71 -22.52
CA VAL A 295 1.68 6.68 -21.99
C VAL A 295 2.14 5.26 -22.38
N ALA A 296 2.92 5.10 -23.46
CA ALA A 296 3.47 3.80 -23.87
C ALA A 296 4.39 3.20 -22.80
N GLU A 297 5.21 4.05 -22.16
CA GLU A 297 6.26 3.59 -21.24
C GLU A 297 6.00 3.93 -19.77
N ARG A 298 4.94 4.67 -19.46
CA ARG A 298 4.61 5.11 -18.09
C ARG A 298 4.53 3.97 -17.06
N TRP A 299 4.22 2.76 -17.51
CA TRP A 299 4.24 1.59 -16.63
C TRP A 299 5.62 1.24 -16.09
N LYS A 300 6.69 1.60 -16.82
CA LYS A 300 8.08 1.45 -16.39
C LYS A 300 8.39 2.34 -15.18
N GLU A 301 7.56 3.35 -14.86
CA GLU A 301 7.72 4.16 -13.64
C GLU A 301 7.16 3.46 -12.39
N GLU A 302 6.11 2.62 -12.54
CA GLU A 302 5.37 2.02 -11.43
C GLU A 302 5.73 0.55 -11.18
N TYR A 303 6.21 -0.16 -12.20
CA TYR A 303 6.54 -1.58 -12.10
C TYR A 303 8.00 -1.82 -12.48
N LYS A 304 8.90 -1.89 -11.48
CA LYS A 304 10.28 -2.42 -11.67
C LYS A 304 10.49 -3.81 -11.07
N VAL A 305 9.45 -4.47 -10.55
CA VAL A 305 9.46 -5.89 -10.17
C VAL A 305 8.56 -6.68 -11.12
N ASP A 306 9.11 -7.76 -11.69
CA ASP A 306 8.32 -8.75 -12.43
C ASP A 306 7.50 -9.61 -11.47
N PHE A 307 6.18 -9.42 -11.46
CA PHE A 307 5.24 -10.27 -10.76
C PHE A 307 4.39 -11.17 -11.67
N LEU A 308 4.56 -11.08 -12.99
CA LEU A 308 3.74 -11.82 -13.93
C LEU A 308 4.14 -13.30 -13.95
N SER A 309 3.18 -14.18 -14.14
CA SER A 309 3.35 -15.62 -14.26
C SER A 309 4.17 -16.01 -15.49
N PRO A 310 4.82 -17.19 -15.48
CA PRO A 310 5.49 -17.70 -16.66
C PRO A 310 4.53 -17.85 -17.85
N GLU A 311 3.27 -18.19 -17.61
CA GLU A 311 2.23 -18.30 -18.63
C GLU A 311 1.92 -16.94 -19.27
N THR A 312 1.89 -15.88 -18.47
CA THR A 312 1.75 -14.50 -18.96
C THR A 312 2.95 -14.09 -19.82
N TRP A 313 4.18 -14.36 -19.36
CA TRP A 313 5.37 -14.05 -20.15
C TRP A 313 5.45 -14.83 -21.45
N LYS A 314 5.08 -16.12 -21.46
CA LYS A 314 5.03 -16.92 -22.68
C LYS A 314 4.13 -16.30 -23.76
N VAL A 315 2.99 -15.73 -23.35
CA VAL A 315 2.08 -15.03 -24.26
C VAL A 315 2.62 -13.64 -24.61
N ALA A 316 3.24 -12.91 -23.68
CA ALA A 316 3.82 -11.60 -23.96
C ALA A 316 4.97 -11.68 -24.97
N GLU A 317 5.87 -12.66 -24.81
CA GLU A 317 6.99 -12.92 -25.71
C GLU A 317 6.51 -13.29 -27.12
N SER A 318 5.43 -14.07 -27.25
CA SER A 318 4.86 -14.40 -28.57
C SER A 318 4.24 -13.19 -29.29
N LEU A 319 3.91 -12.13 -28.55
CA LEU A 319 3.46 -10.84 -29.08
C LEU A 319 4.63 -9.86 -29.27
N GLY A 320 5.87 -10.31 -29.07
CA GLY A 320 7.08 -9.50 -29.19
C GLY A 320 7.23 -8.46 -28.08
N TYR A 321 6.79 -8.78 -26.86
CA TYR A 321 7.15 -8.02 -25.66
C TYR A 321 8.29 -8.74 -24.94
N GLU A 322 9.35 -8.01 -24.65
CA GLU A 322 10.47 -8.52 -23.88
C GLU A 322 10.19 -8.38 -22.39
N LYS A 323 10.65 -9.37 -21.63
CA LYS A 323 10.68 -9.27 -20.18
C LYS A 323 11.55 -8.07 -19.79
N PRO A 324 11.05 -7.09 -19.01
CA PRO A 324 11.86 -5.98 -18.59
C PRO A 324 13.06 -6.51 -17.82
N ASP A 325 14.25 -6.06 -18.23
CA ASP A 325 15.45 -6.20 -17.41
C ASP A 325 15.21 -5.35 -16.16
N THR A 326 14.79 -5.99 -15.09
CA THR A 326 14.44 -5.28 -13.86
C THR A 326 15.64 -4.65 -13.19
N GLY A 327 16.87 -4.85 -13.69
CA GLY A 327 18.09 -4.12 -13.29
C GLY A 327 18.48 -4.25 -11.81
N VAL A 328 17.67 -4.92 -11.01
CA VAL A 328 17.94 -5.29 -9.63
C VAL A 328 18.47 -6.72 -9.68
N GLU A 329 19.70 -6.87 -10.15
CA GLU A 329 20.48 -8.07 -9.86
C GLU A 329 20.62 -8.17 -8.34
N TRP A 330 19.98 -9.19 -7.79
CA TRP A 330 20.19 -9.58 -6.42
C TRP A 330 21.59 -10.17 -6.28
N ASN A 331 22.56 -9.33 -5.97
CA ASN A 331 23.98 -9.70 -5.84
C ASN A 331 24.37 -10.21 -4.44
N TYR A 332 23.40 -10.59 -3.60
CA TYR A 332 23.68 -11.17 -2.29
C TYR A 332 23.72 -12.71 -2.35
N PRO A 333 24.72 -13.35 -1.70
CA PRO A 333 24.76 -14.80 -1.53
C PRO A 333 23.47 -15.37 -0.92
N GLU A 334 23.22 -16.66 -1.16
CA GLU A 334 22.08 -17.37 -0.59
C GLU A 334 22.11 -17.31 0.95
N GLY A 335 21.00 -16.87 1.58
CA GLY A 335 20.89 -16.67 3.04
C GLY A 335 21.26 -15.27 3.54
N GLU A 336 21.78 -14.39 2.67
CA GLU A 336 22.08 -12.99 2.98
C GLU A 336 21.05 -12.04 2.37
N PHE A 337 20.61 -11.04 3.12
CA PHE A 337 19.60 -10.08 2.70
C PHE A 337 19.98 -8.65 3.15
N PRO A 338 19.56 -7.58 2.47
CA PRO A 338 19.78 -6.23 2.96
C PRO A 338 18.95 -6.00 4.23
N LEU A 339 19.22 -4.90 4.93
CA LEU A 339 18.42 -4.46 6.06
C LEU A 339 17.11 -3.79 5.62
N SER A 340 16.06 -3.94 6.43
CA SER A 340 14.87 -3.08 6.35
C SER A 340 15.20 -1.63 6.73
N LEU A 341 14.33 -0.66 6.42
CA LEU A 341 14.57 0.76 6.77
C LEU A 341 14.74 0.93 8.28
N GLY A 342 13.87 0.24 9.03
CA GLY A 342 13.94 0.22 10.48
C GLY A 342 15.22 -0.44 10.98
N GLN A 343 15.63 -1.57 10.37
CA GLN A 343 16.87 -2.23 10.74
C GLN A 343 18.09 -1.33 10.46
N GLU A 344 18.15 -0.62 9.33
CA GLU A 344 19.23 0.34 9.06
C GLU A 344 19.29 1.44 10.13
N PHE A 345 18.13 1.97 10.53
CA PHE A 345 18.05 2.99 11.58
C PHE A 345 18.69 2.52 12.89
N TYR A 346 18.36 1.32 13.36
CA TYR A 346 18.92 0.75 14.59
C TYR A 346 20.35 0.23 14.42
N TRP A 347 20.73 -0.25 13.22
CA TRP A 347 22.09 -0.70 12.91
C TRP A 347 23.09 0.46 12.97
N PHE A 348 22.83 1.56 12.28
CA PHE A 348 23.74 2.72 12.29
C PHE A 348 23.78 3.44 13.65
N ARG A 349 22.82 3.13 14.53
CA ARG A 349 22.84 3.52 15.95
C ARG A 349 23.50 2.49 16.86
N ALA A 350 23.68 1.24 16.41
CA ALA A 350 24.35 0.18 17.14
C ALA A 350 25.86 0.48 17.26
N ASN A 351 26.21 1.50 18.03
CA ASN A 351 27.56 1.67 18.54
C ASN A 351 27.76 0.61 19.65
N PRO A 352 28.93 -0.01 19.80
CA PRO A 352 29.27 -0.87 20.95
C PRO A 352 29.20 -0.15 22.33
N ARG A 353 28.70 1.08 22.40
CA ARG A 353 28.38 1.81 23.64
C ARG A 353 26.91 2.22 23.75
N ASP A 354 26.08 1.96 22.73
CA ASP A 354 24.66 2.30 22.74
C ASP A 354 23.84 1.13 23.31
N ILE A 355 23.34 1.32 24.53
CA ILE A 355 22.63 0.31 25.33
C ILE A 355 21.15 0.18 24.94
N HIS A 356 20.66 0.95 23.95
CA HIS A 356 19.22 1.12 23.70
C HIS A 356 18.66 0.32 22.53
N ASN A 357 19.45 -0.61 22.00
CA ASN A 357 18.96 -1.53 20.98
C ASN A 357 18.17 -2.71 21.56
N THR A 358 17.83 -2.71 22.85
CA THR A 358 17.10 -3.80 23.52
C THR A 358 15.60 -3.54 23.62
N ALA A 359 14.79 -4.55 23.34
CA ALA A 359 13.36 -4.61 23.61
C ALA A 359 13.08 -5.76 24.60
N TRP A 360 12.44 -5.45 25.72
CA TRP A 360 12.12 -6.44 26.75
C TRP A 360 10.75 -6.19 27.37
N ARG A 361 10.24 -7.22 28.07
CA ARG A 361 9.04 -7.20 28.92
C ARG A 361 9.28 -8.08 30.13
N ILE A 362 8.54 -7.82 31.21
CA ILE A 362 8.65 -8.57 32.45
C ILE A 362 7.25 -8.86 32.93
N TRP A 363 7.02 -10.11 33.30
CA TRP A 363 5.79 -10.56 33.91
C TRP A 363 6.09 -11.36 35.16
N HIS A 364 5.37 -11.06 36.22
CA HIS A 364 5.27 -11.94 37.36
C HIS A 364 4.15 -12.95 37.08
N LEU A 365 4.47 -14.23 37.14
CA LEU A 365 3.54 -15.33 36.88
C LEU A 365 3.28 -16.06 38.19
N THR A 366 2.01 -16.18 38.56
CA THR A 366 1.57 -16.90 39.75
C THR A 366 0.66 -18.07 39.37
N GLY A 367 1.03 -19.28 39.77
CA GLY A 367 0.28 -20.52 39.55
C GLY A 367 1.12 -21.68 38.99
N PRO A 368 0.49 -22.80 38.59
CA PRO A 368 1.16 -24.01 38.14
C PRO A 368 1.71 -23.88 36.70
N LEU A 369 2.82 -23.16 36.54
CA LEU A 369 3.48 -22.98 35.25
C LEU A 369 4.12 -24.29 34.76
N ASN A 370 3.77 -24.73 33.55
CA ASN A 370 4.48 -25.79 32.85
C ASN A 370 5.72 -25.20 32.14
N ARG A 371 6.88 -25.27 32.80
CA ARG A 371 8.13 -24.67 32.32
C ARG A 371 8.61 -25.22 30.98
N ASP A 372 8.49 -26.54 30.78
CA ASP A 372 8.89 -27.19 29.52
C ASP A 372 7.99 -26.75 28.37
N ALA A 373 6.68 -26.64 28.60
CA ALA A 373 5.74 -26.12 27.61
C ALA A 373 6.00 -24.65 27.28
N LEU A 374 6.38 -23.84 28.27
CA LEU A 374 6.74 -22.44 28.04
C LEU A 374 8.03 -22.32 27.23
N LYS A 375 9.06 -23.12 27.55
CA LYS A 375 10.29 -23.15 26.76
C LYS A 375 10.03 -23.59 25.33
N GLN A 376 9.26 -24.66 25.13
CA GLN A 376 8.86 -25.14 23.79
C GLN A 376 8.08 -24.07 23.02
N THR A 377 7.21 -23.31 23.70
CA THR A 377 6.49 -22.17 23.10
C THR A 377 7.44 -21.16 22.46
N PHE A 378 8.49 -20.75 23.19
CA PHE A 378 9.48 -19.82 22.65
C PHE A 378 10.32 -20.43 21.53
N GLU A 379 10.66 -21.72 21.61
CA GLU A 379 11.36 -22.43 20.54
C GLU A 379 10.56 -22.41 19.23
N GLU A 380 9.25 -22.69 19.29
CA GLU A 380 8.34 -22.63 18.14
C GLU A 380 8.22 -21.21 17.56
N ILE A 381 8.18 -20.17 18.41
CA ILE A 381 8.14 -18.77 17.96
C ILE A 381 9.43 -18.37 17.24
N VAL A 382 10.60 -18.77 17.76
CA VAL A 382 11.91 -18.51 17.12
C VAL A 382 12.00 -19.20 15.76
N LEU A 383 11.50 -20.43 15.65
CA LEU A 383 11.44 -21.16 14.39
C LEU A 383 10.53 -20.43 13.38
N ARG A 384 9.32 -20.07 13.83
CA ARG A 384 8.29 -19.42 13.03
C ARG A 384 8.70 -18.05 12.48
N HIS A 385 9.43 -17.23 13.25
CA HIS A 385 9.77 -15.86 12.87
C HIS A 385 11.27 -15.66 12.64
N GLU A 386 11.65 -15.52 11.36
CA GLU A 386 13.03 -15.31 10.91
C GLU A 386 13.80 -14.26 11.74
N PRO A 387 13.25 -13.08 12.09
CA PRO A 387 14.04 -12.04 12.76
C PRO A 387 14.60 -12.45 14.12
N LEU A 388 13.97 -13.40 14.82
CA LEU A 388 14.43 -13.89 16.11
C LEU A 388 15.63 -14.86 16.01
N ARG A 389 15.94 -15.33 14.80
CA ARG A 389 17.09 -16.20 14.49
C ARG A 389 18.01 -15.60 13.41
N THR A 390 18.04 -14.28 13.32
CA THR A 390 18.76 -13.54 12.28
C THR A 390 19.91 -12.73 12.86
N THR A 391 21.15 -13.06 12.50
CA THR A 391 22.32 -12.23 12.84
C THR A 391 22.57 -11.18 11.76
N TYR A 392 23.49 -10.26 12.03
CA TYR A 392 23.81 -9.13 11.17
C TYR A 392 25.31 -9.06 10.97
N LYS A 393 25.78 -8.80 9.74
CA LYS A 393 27.20 -8.63 9.44
C LYS A 393 27.39 -7.53 8.40
N GLU A 394 28.64 -7.11 8.20
CA GLU A 394 28.99 -6.18 7.14
C GLU A 394 29.62 -6.94 5.97
N VAL A 395 29.12 -6.72 4.76
CA VAL A 395 29.65 -7.26 3.50
C VAL A 395 29.93 -6.08 2.58
N ASN A 396 31.19 -5.90 2.16
CA ASN A 396 31.62 -4.79 1.30
C ASN A 396 31.22 -3.40 1.83
N GLY A 397 31.27 -3.19 3.14
CA GLY A 397 30.89 -1.90 3.74
C GLY A 397 29.39 -1.70 3.96
N LEU A 398 28.56 -2.69 3.62
CA LEU A 398 27.10 -2.62 3.76
C LEU A 398 26.60 -3.65 4.79
N PRO A 399 25.69 -3.26 5.69
CA PRO A 399 25.11 -4.21 6.62
C PRO A 399 24.10 -5.12 5.92
N VAL A 400 24.19 -6.40 6.23
CA VAL A 400 23.29 -7.45 5.76
C VAL A 400 22.79 -8.27 6.94
N GLN A 401 21.60 -8.82 6.79
CA GLN A 401 21.03 -9.79 7.71
C GLN A 401 21.28 -11.21 7.18
N VAL A 402 21.61 -12.12 8.09
CA VAL A 402 21.91 -13.53 7.83
C VAL A 402 20.93 -14.37 8.62
N VAL A 403 20.03 -15.05 7.90
CA VAL A 403 18.99 -15.86 8.51
C VAL A 403 19.53 -17.27 8.75
N HIS A 404 19.58 -17.71 10.00
CA HIS A 404 20.11 -19.03 10.33
C HIS A 404 19.05 -20.12 10.13
N PRO A 405 19.41 -21.28 9.55
CA PRO A 405 18.53 -22.44 9.50
C PRO A 405 18.23 -22.97 10.91
N ASP A 406 17.34 -23.96 10.97
CA ASP A 406 16.56 -24.44 12.12
C ASP A 406 17.32 -25.01 13.35
N THR A 407 18.58 -24.64 13.56
CA THR A 407 19.40 -25.03 14.71
C THR A 407 19.15 -24.08 15.88
N ARG A 408 18.02 -24.29 16.58
CA ARG A 408 17.57 -23.67 17.84
C ARG A 408 18.52 -22.64 18.47
N THR A 409 18.24 -21.36 18.19
CA THR A 409 18.99 -20.17 18.64
C THR A 409 18.41 -19.52 19.90
N LEU A 410 17.45 -20.16 20.59
CA LEU A 410 16.87 -19.63 21.82
C LEU A 410 17.88 -19.72 22.98
N ALA A 411 18.31 -18.58 23.52
CA ALA A 411 18.99 -18.54 24.81
C ALA A 411 17.97 -18.58 25.94
N TRP A 412 17.69 -19.77 26.47
CA TRP A 412 16.85 -19.96 27.65
C TRP A 412 17.71 -20.05 28.91
N LEU A 413 17.52 -19.12 29.85
CA LEU A 413 18.16 -19.14 31.16
C LEU A 413 17.11 -19.27 32.26
N GLU A 414 17.16 -20.38 32.99
CA GLU A 414 16.35 -20.58 34.18
C GLU A 414 17.22 -20.45 35.44
N VAL A 415 16.73 -19.69 36.42
CA VAL A 415 17.46 -19.40 37.66
C VAL A 415 16.55 -19.71 38.84
N ASP A 416 17.00 -20.62 39.70
CA ASP A 416 16.29 -20.96 40.93
C ASP A 416 16.70 -19.99 42.05
N LEU A 417 15.73 -19.24 42.59
CA LEU A 417 15.91 -18.27 43.68
C LEU A 417 15.12 -18.66 44.93
N GLN A 418 14.51 -19.85 44.97
CA GLN A 418 13.55 -20.23 46.00
C GLN A 418 14.15 -20.33 47.41
N ASP A 419 15.43 -20.69 47.50
CA ASP A 419 16.15 -20.80 48.78
C ASP A 419 16.54 -19.43 49.37
N LEU A 420 16.30 -18.34 48.64
CA LEU A 420 16.56 -16.98 49.11
C LEU A 420 15.34 -16.42 49.86
N SER A 421 15.60 -15.58 50.86
CA SER A 421 14.56 -14.74 51.48
C SER A 421 13.94 -13.80 50.44
N ALA A 422 12.66 -13.44 50.59
CA ALA A 422 11.94 -12.55 49.67
C ALA A 422 12.67 -11.22 49.34
N GLU A 423 13.33 -10.60 50.31
CA GLU A 423 14.14 -9.39 50.10
C GLU A 423 15.30 -9.66 49.11
N LYS A 424 16.09 -10.69 49.38
CA LYS A 424 17.16 -11.13 48.47
C LYS A 424 16.65 -11.58 47.10
N GLN A 425 15.47 -12.19 47.02
CA GLN A 425 14.84 -12.52 45.74
C GLN A 425 14.54 -11.25 44.94
N ALA A 426 13.94 -10.25 45.57
CA ALA A 426 13.66 -8.95 44.94
C ALA A 426 14.95 -8.27 44.47
N ASP A 427 16.02 -8.27 45.29
CA ASP A 427 17.32 -7.73 44.91
C ASP A 427 17.90 -8.44 43.68
N ARG A 428 17.82 -9.78 43.64
CA ARG A 428 18.27 -10.56 42.49
C ARG A 428 17.45 -10.29 41.24
N VAL A 429 16.14 -10.18 41.37
CA VAL A 429 15.27 -9.79 40.24
C VAL A 429 15.72 -8.43 39.71
N GLN A 430 15.93 -7.42 40.56
CA GLN A 430 16.44 -6.11 40.15
C GLN A 430 17.83 -6.17 39.51
N GLU A 431 18.73 -7.02 39.99
CA GLU A 431 20.06 -7.24 39.39
C GLU A 431 19.94 -7.76 37.94
N TYR A 432 19.12 -8.78 37.70
CA TYR A 432 18.88 -9.31 36.36
C TYR A 432 18.26 -8.26 35.43
N LEU A 433 17.30 -7.50 35.95
CA LEU A 433 16.64 -6.42 35.21
C LEU A 433 17.63 -5.34 34.78
N HIS A 434 18.45 -4.87 35.72
CA HIS A 434 19.49 -3.90 35.42
C HIS A 434 20.51 -4.47 34.41
N LYS A 435 20.91 -5.73 34.56
CA LYS A 435 21.83 -6.36 33.61
C LYS A 435 21.27 -6.45 32.20
N GLU A 436 20.02 -6.89 32.04
CA GLU A 436 19.39 -7.06 30.73
C GLU A 436 19.01 -5.71 30.08
N ALA A 437 18.62 -4.70 30.86
CA ALA A 437 18.34 -3.36 30.36
C ALA A 437 19.57 -2.67 29.73
N TYR A 438 20.77 -3.10 30.14
CA TYR A 438 22.05 -2.59 29.63
C TYR A 438 22.78 -3.62 28.75
N TYR A 439 22.14 -4.76 28.45
CA TYR A 439 22.77 -5.84 27.72
C TYR A 439 22.96 -5.46 26.25
N GLN A 440 24.20 -5.54 25.79
CA GLN A 440 24.52 -5.33 24.38
C GLN A 440 24.47 -6.65 23.64
N PHE A 441 23.49 -6.81 22.75
CA PHE A 441 23.39 -7.98 21.89
C PHE A 441 24.61 -8.06 20.96
N ASN A 442 25.25 -9.23 20.92
CA ASN A 442 26.22 -9.53 19.87
C ASN A 442 25.44 -9.79 18.58
N LEU A 443 25.30 -8.76 17.75
CA LEU A 443 24.53 -8.85 16.50
C LEU A 443 25.17 -9.78 15.47
N LEU A 444 26.48 -10.02 15.56
CA LEU A 444 27.23 -10.85 14.62
C LEU A 444 27.00 -12.34 14.86
N GLU A 445 26.93 -12.75 16.13
CA GLU A 445 26.87 -14.17 16.52
C GLU A 445 25.54 -14.57 17.16
N GLY A 446 24.73 -13.59 17.59
CA GLY A 446 23.54 -13.82 18.38
C GLY A 446 23.86 -14.33 19.80
N PRO A 447 22.90 -14.96 20.48
CA PRO A 447 21.49 -15.12 20.09
C PRO A 447 20.73 -13.79 20.16
N ILE A 448 19.69 -13.66 19.35
CA ILE A 448 18.91 -12.42 19.15
C ILE A 448 17.68 -12.36 20.07
N LEU A 449 17.26 -13.51 20.60
CA LEU A 449 16.28 -13.64 21.66
C LEU A 449 16.89 -14.39 22.85
N ARG A 450 16.78 -13.77 24.02
CA ARG A 450 17.12 -14.35 25.33
C ARG A 450 15.84 -14.39 26.15
N VAL A 451 15.61 -15.47 26.88
CA VAL A 451 14.47 -15.59 27.78
C VAL A 451 14.97 -16.01 29.14
N HIS A 452 14.71 -15.18 30.14
CA HIS A 452 15.01 -15.46 31.54
C HIS A 452 13.74 -15.89 32.26
N LEU A 453 13.82 -17.01 32.98
CA LEU A 453 12.79 -17.46 33.91
C LEU A 453 13.40 -17.55 35.31
N LEU A 454 13.05 -16.62 36.19
CA LEU A 454 13.49 -16.63 37.59
C LEU A 454 12.41 -17.31 38.44
N ARG A 455 12.75 -18.38 39.13
CA ARG A 455 11.82 -19.13 39.99
C ARG A 455 11.92 -18.61 41.41
N LEU A 456 10.84 -18.01 41.91
CA LEU A 456 10.75 -17.43 43.26
C LEU A 456 10.14 -18.42 44.27
N SER A 457 9.22 -19.27 43.80
CA SER A 457 8.66 -20.40 44.55
C SER A 457 8.18 -21.50 43.59
N GLU A 458 7.56 -22.55 44.11
CA GLU A 458 6.91 -23.59 43.31
C GLU A 458 5.80 -23.04 42.38
N ILE A 459 5.21 -21.90 42.75
CA ILE A 459 4.07 -21.29 42.05
C ILE A 459 4.32 -19.82 41.67
N SER A 460 5.53 -19.30 41.78
CA SER A 460 5.82 -17.88 41.52
C SER A 460 7.10 -17.74 40.69
N TYR A 461 6.98 -17.01 39.58
CA TYR A 461 8.02 -16.87 38.57
C TYR A 461 8.11 -15.44 38.05
N VAL A 462 9.29 -15.02 37.59
CA VAL A 462 9.49 -13.83 36.78
C VAL A 462 9.94 -14.25 35.39
N LEU A 463 9.14 -13.93 34.38
CA LEU A 463 9.42 -14.19 32.97
C LEU A 463 9.90 -12.90 32.30
N MET A 464 11.05 -12.95 31.63
CA MET A 464 11.68 -11.81 30.98
C MET A 464 12.26 -12.19 29.61
N PRO A 465 11.48 -12.08 28.52
CA PRO A 465 12.02 -12.13 27.18
C PRO A 465 12.70 -10.80 26.82
N CYS A 466 13.92 -10.91 26.31
CA CYS A 466 14.80 -9.83 25.91
C CYS A 466 15.26 -10.07 24.47
N THR A 467 15.10 -9.08 23.61
CA THR A 467 15.56 -9.14 22.21
C THR A 467 16.09 -7.77 21.78
N THR A 468 16.52 -7.63 20.53
CA THR A 468 16.93 -6.34 19.96
C THR A 468 15.82 -5.70 19.13
N HIS A 469 15.76 -4.36 19.11
CA HIS A 469 14.89 -3.58 18.23
C HIS A 469 15.14 -3.82 16.73
N LEU A 470 16.30 -4.38 16.36
CA LEU A 470 16.55 -4.89 15.01
C LEU A 470 15.63 -6.06 14.63
N ALA A 471 15.17 -6.84 15.62
CA ALA A 471 14.31 -7.99 15.42
C ALA A 471 12.82 -7.70 15.67
N VAL A 472 12.49 -6.68 16.48
CA VAL A 472 11.10 -6.40 16.89
C VAL A 472 10.77 -4.91 16.96
N ASP A 473 9.52 -4.59 16.61
CA ASP A 473 8.90 -3.29 16.88
C ASP A 473 7.76 -3.38 17.91
N ALA A 474 7.12 -2.25 18.21
CA ALA A 474 6.03 -2.20 19.19
C ALA A 474 4.85 -3.13 18.81
N TRP A 475 4.52 -3.22 17.52
CA TRP A 475 3.46 -4.09 17.03
C TRP A 475 3.82 -5.58 17.18
N SER A 476 5.07 -5.93 16.89
CA SER A 476 5.61 -7.28 17.05
C SER A 476 5.51 -7.80 18.47
N MET A 477 5.58 -6.92 19.47
CA MET A 477 5.38 -7.32 20.87
C MET A 477 3.95 -7.82 21.13
N GLY A 478 2.94 -7.19 20.54
CA GLY A 478 1.56 -7.65 20.63
C GLY A 478 1.36 -9.02 19.99
N ILE A 479 1.97 -9.24 18.81
CA ILE A 479 1.97 -10.54 18.12
C ILE A 479 2.65 -11.60 19.01
N LEU A 480 3.83 -11.31 19.53
CA LEU A 480 4.58 -12.20 20.40
C LEU A 480 3.72 -12.66 21.59
N MET A 481 3.00 -11.75 22.24
CA MET A 481 2.17 -12.07 23.40
C MET A 481 0.97 -12.94 23.04
N GLY A 482 0.31 -12.65 21.91
CA GLY A 482 -0.77 -13.48 21.38
C GLY A 482 -0.31 -14.89 20.98
N GLU A 483 0.86 -15.00 20.35
CA GLU A 483 1.43 -16.29 19.95
C GLU A 483 1.91 -17.11 21.15
N ILE A 484 2.52 -16.48 22.17
CA ILE A 484 2.88 -17.15 23.43
C ILE A 484 1.63 -17.79 24.05
N LYS A 485 0.53 -17.03 24.16
CA LYS A 485 -0.74 -17.55 24.68
C LYS A 485 -1.23 -18.75 23.88
N ALA A 486 -1.31 -18.62 22.56
CA ALA A 486 -1.88 -19.62 21.68
C ALA A 486 -1.09 -20.93 21.69
N LEU A 487 0.24 -20.83 21.57
CA LEU A 487 1.13 -21.99 21.53
C LEU A 487 1.24 -22.67 22.89
N TYR A 488 1.41 -21.92 23.97
CA TYR A 488 1.46 -22.51 25.31
C TYR A 488 0.17 -23.28 25.63
N SER A 489 -0.99 -22.69 25.30
CA SER A 489 -2.29 -23.34 25.50
C SER A 489 -2.42 -24.65 24.70
N ALA A 490 -1.96 -24.67 23.46
CA ALA A 490 -1.98 -25.88 22.63
C ALA A 490 -1.04 -26.97 23.17
N ILE A 491 0.18 -26.58 23.56
CA ILE A 491 1.19 -27.51 24.08
C ILE A 491 0.73 -28.18 25.38
N ILE A 492 0.22 -27.42 26.35
CA ILE A 492 -0.23 -28.01 27.62
C ILE A 492 -1.48 -28.89 27.48
N THR A 493 -2.25 -28.73 26.40
CA THR A 493 -3.45 -29.54 26.10
C THR A 493 -3.19 -30.66 25.09
N GLY A 494 -1.95 -30.81 24.60
CA GLY A 494 -1.57 -31.79 23.59
C GLY A 494 -2.23 -31.57 22.23
N GLN A 495 -2.65 -30.35 21.92
CA GLN A 495 -3.24 -29.97 20.64
C GLN A 495 -2.18 -29.45 19.67
N PRO A 496 -2.39 -29.56 18.34
CA PRO A 496 -1.49 -28.96 17.35
C PRO A 496 -1.49 -27.43 17.46
N SER A 497 -0.43 -26.80 16.95
CA SER A 497 -0.34 -25.33 16.87
C SER A 497 -1.55 -24.77 16.11
N PRO A 498 -2.29 -23.80 16.69
CA PRO A 498 -3.42 -23.16 16.02
C PRO A 498 -2.98 -22.03 15.08
N LEU A 499 -1.67 -21.73 15.01
CA LEU A 499 -1.14 -20.62 14.24
C LEU A 499 -0.94 -21.01 12.77
N GLU A 500 -1.62 -20.33 11.85
CA GLU A 500 -1.43 -20.53 10.41
C GLU A 500 -0.01 -20.15 9.97
N THR A 501 0.57 -20.86 9.01
CA THR A 501 1.87 -20.47 8.45
C THR A 501 1.79 -19.06 7.83
N PRO A 502 2.70 -18.12 8.17
CA PRO A 502 2.67 -16.80 7.56
C PRO A 502 2.78 -16.90 6.04
N SER A 503 1.94 -16.14 5.33
CA SER A 503 1.91 -16.20 3.87
C SER A 503 3.16 -15.61 3.22
N MET A 504 3.88 -14.73 3.95
CA MET A 504 5.12 -14.06 3.61
C MET A 504 6.14 -14.21 4.75
N THR A 505 7.44 -14.26 4.45
CA THR A 505 8.49 -14.16 5.48
C THR A 505 9.02 -12.72 5.66
N TYR A 506 9.72 -12.44 6.77
CA TYR A 506 10.28 -11.10 6.98
C TYR A 506 11.32 -10.75 5.91
N THR A 507 12.16 -11.69 5.52
CA THR A 507 13.11 -11.50 4.41
C THR A 507 12.41 -11.37 3.05
N GLU A 508 11.30 -12.08 2.86
CA GLU A 508 10.19 -11.80 1.93
C GLU A 508 9.99 -10.28 1.74
N PHE A 509 9.55 -9.68 2.84
CA PHE A 509 9.18 -8.27 2.93
C PHE A 509 10.38 -7.35 2.68
N VAL A 510 11.53 -7.63 3.30
CA VAL A 510 12.71 -6.77 3.16
C VAL A 510 13.23 -6.73 1.73
N ARG A 511 13.18 -7.86 0.99
CA ARG A 511 13.48 -7.88 -0.44
C ARG A 511 12.57 -6.96 -1.24
N TRP A 512 11.26 -7.06 -0.99
CA TRP A 512 10.30 -6.19 -1.66
C TRP A 512 10.52 -4.71 -1.31
N GLU A 513 10.71 -4.39 -0.04
CA GLU A 513 10.96 -3.03 0.43
C GLU A 513 12.24 -2.48 -0.20
N TYR A 514 13.31 -3.28 -0.24
CA TYR A 514 14.57 -2.90 -0.86
C TYR A 514 14.39 -2.56 -2.33
N THR A 515 13.68 -3.38 -3.10
CA THR A 515 13.44 -3.09 -4.51
C THR A 515 12.69 -1.77 -4.67
N LEU A 516 11.58 -1.57 -3.96
CA LEU A 516 10.82 -0.32 -4.01
C LEU A 516 11.66 0.93 -3.73
N ARG A 517 12.56 0.86 -2.74
CA ARG A 517 13.46 1.97 -2.43
C ARG A 517 14.36 2.33 -3.61
N GLN A 518 14.85 1.34 -4.36
CA GLN A 518 15.67 1.61 -5.53
C GLN A 518 14.85 2.24 -6.66
N GLU A 519 13.58 1.84 -6.83
CA GLU A 519 12.69 2.41 -7.85
C GLU A 519 12.33 3.87 -7.56
N ALA A 520 12.03 4.19 -6.30
CA ALA A 520 11.56 5.51 -5.87
C ALA A 520 12.68 6.45 -5.41
N LYS A 521 13.94 6.00 -5.47
CA LYS A 521 15.09 6.64 -4.81
C LYS A 521 15.23 8.12 -5.13
N GLU A 522 15.22 8.49 -6.40
CA GLU A 522 15.43 9.88 -6.84
C GLU A 522 14.29 10.79 -6.38
N THR A 523 13.04 10.39 -6.62
CA THR A 523 11.85 11.14 -6.20
C THR A 523 11.79 11.37 -4.68
N VAL A 524 12.06 10.32 -3.89
CA VAL A 524 12.10 10.40 -2.43
C VAL A 524 13.22 11.35 -1.99
N LEU A 525 14.43 11.19 -2.54
CA LEU A 525 15.56 12.05 -2.21
C LEU A 525 15.32 13.51 -2.57
N ASP A 526 14.74 13.80 -3.73
CA ASP A 526 14.46 15.16 -4.18
C ASP A 526 13.43 15.83 -3.29
N TYR A 527 12.36 15.12 -2.93
CA TYR A 527 11.38 15.61 -1.94
C TYR A 527 12.08 15.98 -0.63
N TRP A 528 12.88 15.09 -0.04
CA TRP A 528 13.51 15.36 1.26
C TRP A 528 14.59 16.43 1.19
N LYS A 529 15.34 16.53 0.09
CA LYS A 529 16.30 17.63 -0.15
C LYS A 529 15.59 18.98 -0.20
N GLN A 530 14.44 19.05 -0.85
CA GLN A 530 13.62 20.27 -0.92
C GLN A 530 12.94 20.57 0.41
N ASN A 531 12.28 19.58 1.01
CA ASN A 531 11.53 19.72 2.25
C ASN A 531 12.41 20.07 3.44
N LEU A 532 13.66 19.60 3.49
CA LEU A 532 14.62 19.92 4.55
C LEU A 532 15.58 21.05 4.15
N ALA A 533 15.35 21.72 3.02
CA ALA A 533 16.19 22.84 2.60
C ALA A 533 16.04 24.02 3.58
N GLY A 534 17.18 24.50 4.10
CA GLY A 534 17.24 25.67 4.97
C GLY A 534 16.74 25.44 6.41
N VAL A 535 16.31 24.22 6.74
CA VAL A 535 15.80 23.89 8.07
C VAL A 535 16.92 23.80 9.09
N LYS A 536 16.68 24.28 10.31
CA LYS A 536 17.54 24.04 11.47
C LYS A 536 16.83 23.10 12.43
N LEU A 537 17.59 22.29 13.16
CA LEU A 537 16.98 21.51 14.24
C LEU A 537 16.62 22.44 15.40
N PRO A 538 15.50 22.18 16.08
CA PRO A 538 15.13 22.96 17.25
C PRO A 538 16.22 22.82 18.32
N GLU A 539 16.73 23.96 18.78
CA GLU A 539 17.63 24.04 19.93
C GLU A 539 16.81 24.44 21.16
N LEU A 540 16.42 23.43 21.95
CA LEU A 540 15.69 23.67 23.19
C LEU A 540 16.61 24.27 24.26
N PRO A 541 16.11 25.20 25.10
CA PRO A 541 16.81 25.62 26.31
C PRO A 541 17.10 24.41 27.20
N LYS A 542 18.38 24.16 27.49
CA LYS A 542 18.83 23.03 28.31
C LYS A 542 19.33 23.55 29.66
N ASP A 543 19.11 22.79 30.72
CA ASP A 543 19.63 23.12 32.05
C ASP A 543 21.15 22.93 32.14
N ARG A 544 21.70 22.10 31.23
CA ARG A 544 23.12 21.74 31.16
C ARG A 544 23.64 21.78 29.72
N PRO A 545 24.94 22.10 29.52
CA PRO A 545 25.56 22.01 28.19
C PRO A 545 25.62 20.56 27.70
N ASN A 546 25.69 20.36 26.38
CA ASN A 546 25.85 19.03 25.81
C ASN A 546 27.15 18.38 26.31
N PRO A 547 27.10 17.18 26.90
CA PRO A 547 28.31 16.51 27.37
C PRO A 547 29.17 16.04 26.20
N SER A 548 30.47 15.92 26.43
CA SER A 548 31.44 15.42 25.44
C SER A 548 31.17 13.98 25.01
N LEU A 549 30.51 13.20 25.88
CA LEU A 549 29.98 11.87 25.60
C LEU A 549 28.50 11.87 25.97
N PRO A 550 27.58 11.53 25.04
CA PRO A 550 26.17 11.43 25.34
C PRO A 550 25.90 10.41 26.45
N SER A 551 25.12 10.79 27.47
CA SER A 551 24.54 9.84 28.42
C SER A 551 23.27 9.23 27.85
N CYS A 552 23.02 8.02 28.31
CA CYS A 552 21.87 7.19 28.00
C CYS A 552 20.81 7.25 29.13
N GLN A 553 21.08 8.01 30.19
CA GLN A 553 20.21 8.13 31.36
C GLN A 553 18.98 9.00 31.07
N GLN A 554 17.82 8.42 31.34
CA GLN A 554 16.53 9.02 31.09
C GLN A 554 15.83 9.43 32.39
N GLY A 555 15.14 10.55 32.36
CA GLY A 555 14.06 10.87 33.27
C GLY A 555 12.70 10.80 32.56
N ASN A 556 11.63 10.67 33.33
CA ASN A 556 10.27 10.60 32.81
C ASN A 556 9.34 11.42 33.71
N VAL A 557 8.42 12.17 33.09
CA VAL A 557 7.27 12.78 33.77
C VAL A 557 6.01 12.24 33.13
N ASP A 558 5.27 11.43 33.88
CA ASP A 558 3.98 10.89 33.43
C ASP A 558 2.84 11.82 33.87
N MET A 559 1.87 12.04 32.99
CA MET A 559 0.62 12.73 33.34
C MET A 559 -0.59 12.07 32.67
N THR A 560 -1.71 12.06 33.38
CA THR A 560 -3.00 11.60 32.88
C THR A 560 -3.83 12.80 32.43
N ILE A 561 -4.29 12.80 31.19
CA ILE A 561 -5.26 13.76 30.66
C ILE A 561 -6.64 13.23 31.02
N GLY A 562 -7.36 13.94 31.90
CA GLY A 562 -8.68 13.53 32.38
C GLY A 562 -9.70 13.27 31.26
N ASP A 563 -10.73 12.48 31.57
CA ASP A 563 -11.70 11.98 30.59
C ASP A 563 -12.42 13.11 29.82
N ASP A 564 -12.74 14.20 30.49
CA ASP A 564 -13.43 15.35 29.87
C ASP A 564 -12.56 16.03 28.82
N LEU A 565 -11.30 16.32 29.16
CA LEU A 565 -10.36 16.93 28.23
C LEU A 565 -10.00 15.96 27.10
N THR A 566 -9.80 14.67 27.39
CA THR A 566 -9.59 13.64 26.37
C THR A 566 -10.72 13.62 25.35
N ARG A 567 -11.98 13.53 25.80
CA ARG A 567 -13.16 13.56 24.91
C ARG A 567 -13.24 14.86 24.12
N ALA A 568 -12.93 16.00 24.72
CA ALA A 568 -12.98 17.28 24.05
C ALA A 568 -11.91 17.39 22.94
N ILE A 569 -10.69 16.90 23.17
CA ILE A 569 -9.63 16.84 22.15
C ILE A 569 -10.03 15.91 21.00
N GLU A 570 -10.61 14.74 21.30
CA GLU A 570 -11.11 13.83 20.26
C GLU A 570 -12.25 14.46 19.43
N GLN A 571 -13.18 15.17 20.08
CA GLN A 571 -14.26 15.88 19.41
C GLN A 571 -13.73 17.02 18.52
N LEU A 572 -12.78 17.80 19.02
CA LEU A 572 -12.11 18.86 18.25
C LEU A 572 -11.43 18.26 17.00
N SER A 573 -10.67 17.18 17.18
CA SER A 573 -9.99 16.47 16.09
C SER A 573 -10.98 16.01 15.02
N ARG A 574 -12.07 15.36 15.44
CA ARG A 574 -13.16 14.91 14.54
C ARG A 574 -13.81 16.08 13.80
N LYS A 575 -14.14 17.17 14.49
CA LYS A 575 -14.78 18.35 13.91
C LYS A 575 -13.88 19.04 12.87
N ALA A 576 -12.57 19.06 13.13
CA ALA A 576 -11.58 19.62 12.20
C ALA A 576 -11.24 18.67 11.04
N GLY A 577 -11.73 17.42 11.02
CA GLY A 577 -11.33 16.43 10.00
C GLY A 577 -9.89 15.93 10.15
N ALA A 578 -9.30 16.09 11.33
CA ALA A 578 -7.93 15.71 11.66
C ALA A 578 -7.86 14.45 12.55
N THR A 579 -6.71 13.80 12.59
CA THR A 579 -6.48 12.67 13.51
C THR A 579 -6.13 13.18 14.91
N LEU A 580 -6.45 12.41 15.95
CA LEU A 580 -6.05 12.71 17.34
C LEU A 580 -4.53 12.93 17.45
N SER A 581 -3.74 12.12 16.75
CA SER A 581 -2.28 12.27 16.66
C SER A 581 -1.86 13.62 16.06
N SER A 582 -2.53 14.09 15.00
CA SER A 582 -2.26 15.40 14.39
C SER A 582 -2.59 16.55 15.36
N CYS A 583 -3.69 16.44 16.10
CA CYS A 583 -4.07 17.41 17.13
C CYS A 583 -3.03 17.50 18.25
N CYS A 584 -2.62 16.36 18.82
CA CYS A 584 -1.61 16.35 19.87
C CYS A 584 -0.22 16.79 19.38
N LEU A 585 0.18 16.42 18.16
CA LEU A 585 1.43 16.91 17.58
C LEU A 585 1.37 18.42 17.30
N ALA A 586 0.24 18.96 16.85
CA ALA A 586 0.05 20.40 16.68
C ALA A 586 0.18 21.15 18.02
N ALA A 587 -0.44 20.63 19.08
CA ALA A 587 -0.30 21.17 20.44
C ALA A 587 1.15 21.10 20.93
N TYR A 588 1.84 19.99 20.67
CA TYR A 588 3.24 19.81 21.04
C TYR A 588 4.14 20.77 20.26
N SER A 589 3.85 20.98 18.98
CA SER A 589 4.56 21.92 18.11
C SER A 589 4.40 23.35 18.59
N LEU A 590 3.20 23.72 19.06
CA LEU A 590 2.92 25.03 19.65
C LEU A 590 3.71 25.23 20.96
N LEU A 591 3.76 24.20 21.82
CA LEU A 591 4.61 24.21 23.00
C LEU A 591 6.09 24.38 22.64
N LEU A 592 6.60 23.63 21.65
CA LEU A 592 7.99 23.74 21.22
C LEU A 592 8.31 25.14 20.67
N LYS A 593 7.43 25.73 19.86
CA LYS A 593 7.55 27.13 19.39
C LYS A 593 7.65 28.12 20.53
N SER A 594 7.10 27.81 21.70
CA SER A 594 7.23 28.70 22.86
C SER A 594 8.64 28.76 23.45
N PHE A 595 9.51 27.81 23.10
CA PHE A 595 10.90 27.75 23.56
C PHE A 595 11.92 28.24 22.54
N ILE A 596 11.49 28.48 21.29
CA ILE A 596 12.38 28.84 20.18
C ILE A 596 11.80 30.01 19.39
N THR A 597 12.66 30.90 18.91
CA THR A 597 12.23 32.10 18.16
C THR A 597 11.81 31.80 16.72
N GLU A 598 12.17 30.64 16.19
CA GLU A 598 11.92 30.25 14.80
C GLU A 598 10.55 29.55 14.67
N GLY A 599 9.73 29.96 13.70
CA GLY A 599 8.41 29.37 13.43
C GLY A 599 8.45 28.06 12.63
N ASP A 600 9.62 27.52 12.35
CA ASP A 600 9.83 26.34 11.50
C ASP A 600 10.56 25.27 12.29
N ILE A 601 9.85 24.18 12.63
CA ILE A 601 10.35 23.18 13.58
C ILE A 601 10.39 21.79 12.94
N VAL A 602 11.38 20.98 13.34
CA VAL A 602 11.46 19.57 12.93
C VAL A 602 11.24 18.68 14.13
N VAL A 603 10.18 17.88 14.08
CA VAL A 603 9.85 16.85 15.08
C VAL A 603 10.00 15.48 14.47
N PHE A 604 10.76 14.59 15.12
CA PHE A 604 10.88 13.21 14.63
C PHE A 604 9.74 12.36 15.14
N SER A 605 9.12 11.58 14.27
CA SER A 605 8.07 10.63 14.64
C SER A 605 8.43 9.23 14.16
N THR A 606 8.17 8.23 14.99
CA THR A 606 8.22 6.84 14.57
C THR A 606 6.92 6.49 13.86
N LEU A 607 7.04 5.94 12.66
CA LEU A 607 5.93 5.48 11.85
C LEU A 607 5.99 3.95 11.75
N GLY A 608 4.95 3.26 12.20
CA GLY A 608 4.79 1.83 11.95
C GLY A 608 4.42 1.59 10.48
N THR A 609 5.25 0.86 9.74
CA THR A 609 5.03 0.62 8.30
C THR A 609 4.73 -0.84 8.03
N ARG A 610 3.44 -1.20 8.06
CA ARG A 610 2.94 -2.51 7.62
C ARG A 610 2.01 -2.31 6.43
N PRO A 611 2.55 -1.96 5.24
CA PRO A 611 1.74 -1.55 4.08
C PRO A 611 0.95 -2.70 3.44
N ARG A 612 1.06 -3.92 3.98
CA ARG A 612 0.60 -5.16 3.39
C ARG A 612 -0.06 -6.05 4.44
N LEU A 613 -1.15 -6.70 4.07
CA LEU A 613 -1.92 -7.55 4.97
C LEU A 613 -1.08 -8.71 5.50
N GLU A 614 -0.27 -9.28 4.61
CA GLU A 614 0.54 -10.47 4.85
C GLU A 614 1.66 -10.25 5.87
N VAL A 615 2.10 -9.00 6.07
CA VAL A 615 3.13 -8.67 7.07
C VAL A 615 2.52 -8.27 8.41
N GLN A 616 1.19 -8.18 8.55
CA GLN A 616 0.55 -7.75 9.79
C GLN A 616 0.71 -8.76 10.94
N SER A 617 0.91 -10.04 10.63
CA SER A 617 1.11 -11.13 11.58
C SER A 617 2.58 -11.49 11.81
N LEU A 618 3.53 -10.76 11.21
CA LEU A 618 4.96 -11.04 11.34
C LEU A 618 5.60 -10.31 12.53
N ILE A 619 6.47 -11.00 13.26
CA ILE A 619 7.45 -10.35 14.14
C ILE A 619 8.59 -9.81 13.27
N GLY A 620 8.98 -8.56 13.48
CA GLY A 620 10.03 -7.89 12.72
C GLY A 620 10.15 -6.40 13.04
N CYS A 621 11.23 -5.76 12.60
CA CYS A 621 11.37 -4.31 12.70
C CYS A 621 10.72 -3.63 11.48
N PHE A 622 9.47 -3.17 11.61
CA PHE A 622 8.72 -2.46 10.56
C PHE A 622 8.57 -0.95 10.83
N ALA A 623 9.12 -0.47 11.95
CA ALA A 623 9.08 0.94 12.30
C ALA A 623 10.19 1.72 11.58
N THR A 624 9.83 2.85 10.99
CA THR A 624 10.79 3.84 10.47
C THR A 624 10.67 5.14 11.26
N VAL A 625 11.71 5.98 11.24
CA VAL A 625 11.71 7.29 11.91
C VAL A 625 11.85 8.37 10.85
N LEU A 626 10.91 9.31 10.84
CA LEU A 626 10.84 10.38 9.83
C LEU A 626 10.88 11.76 10.49
N PRO A 627 11.58 12.73 9.88
CA PRO A 627 11.53 14.12 10.29
C PRO A 627 10.23 14.76 9.77
N LEU A 628 9.46 15.39 10.65
CA LEU A 628 8.26 16.17 10.32
C LEU A 628 8.60 17.65 10.48
N ARG A 629 8.78 18.34 9.35
CA ARG A 629 8.97 19.80 9.32
C ARG A 629 7.60 20.48 9.38
N ILE A 630 7.37 21.29 10.38
CA ILE A 630 6.09 21.93 10.67
C ILE A 630 6.31 23.44 10.68
N ASN A 631 5.66 24.14 9.76
CA ASN A 631 5.67 25.60 9.72
C ASN A 631 4.51 26.13 10.58
N ILE A 632 4.82 27.03 11.49
CA ILE A 632 3.91 27.58 12.49
C ILE A 632 3.89 29.10 12.35
N GLU A 633 2.91 29.60 11.61
CA GLU A 633 2.71 31.04 11.42
C GLU A 633 1.87 31.64 12.55
N ASP A 634 2.22 32.85 12.99
CA ASP A 634 1.60 33.48 14.17
C ASP A 634 0.12 33.85 13.97
N ASN A 635 -0.30 34.01 12.72
CA ASN A 635 -1.66 34.32 12.30
C ASN A 635 -2.53 33.09 12.07
N TYR A 636 -1.96 31.88 12.02
CA TYR A 636 -2.75 30.65 11.91
C TYR A 636 -3.65 30.49 13.14
N THR A 637 -4.82 29.92 12.92
CA THR A 637 -5.64 29.32 13.98
C THR A 637 -5.06 27.96 14.37
N PHE A 638 -5.51 27.39 15.50
CA PHE A 638 -5.10 26.03 15.85
C PHE A 638 -5.61 24.99 14.85
N VAL A 639 -6.79 25.21 14.27
CA VAL A 639 -7.36 24.32 13.23
C VAL A 639 -6.49 24.30 11.98
N GLU A 640 -6.00 25.45 11.53
CA GLU A 640 -5.07 25.53 10.39
C GLU A 640 -3.75 24.83 10.68
N LEU A 641 -3.20 24.97 11.89
CA LEU A 641 -2.01 24.22 12.30
C LEU A 641 -2.25 22.70 12.32
N MET A 642 -3.41 22.24 12.79
CA MET A 642 -3.76 20.81 12.72
C MET A 642 -3.78 20.29 11.28
N HIS A 643 -4.31 21.07 10.34
CA HIS A 643 -4.31 20.71 8.92
C HIS A 643 -2.90 20.68 8.34
N GLU A 644 -2.04 21.64 8.69
CA GLU A 644 -0.63 21.67 8.29
C GLU A 644 0.11 20.41 8.77
N VAL A 645 -0.08 20.04 10.04
CA VAL A 645 0.50 18.82 10.62
C VAL A 645 -0.02 17.57 9.92
N GLN A 646 -1.32 17.50 9.62
CA GLN A 646 -1.92 16.37 8.92
C GLN A 646 -1.38 16.24 7.48
N GLN A 647 -1.21 17.36 6.76
CA GLN A 647 -0.56 17.36 5.44
C GLN A 647 0.90 16.93 5.55
N THR A 648 1.63 17.40 6.56
CA THR A 648 3.01 17.02 6.81
C THR A 648 3.15 15.51 7.02
N PHE A 649 2.30 14.91 7.87
CA PHE A 649 2.24 13.45 8.05
C PHE A 649 1.97 12.72 6.73
N LYS A 650 1.02 13.21 5.93
CA LYS A 650 0.66 12.60 4.64
C LYS A 650 1.85 12.64 3.67
N GLN A 651 2.52 13.78 3.55
CA GLN A 651 3.68 13.92 2.66
C GLN A 651 4.88 13.09 3.13
N ALA A 652 5.15 13.08 4.44
CA ALA A 652 6.17 12.21 5.03
C ALA A 652 5.86 10.74 4.80
N TYR A 653 4.59 10.32 4.92
CA TYR A 653 4.16 8.94 4.64
C TYR A 653 4.34 8.55 3.17
N LEU A 654 4.02 9.44 2.24
CA LEU A 654 4.20 9.20 0.79
C LEU A 654 5.68 9.07 0.40
N HIS A 655 6.59 9.67 1.17
CA HIS A 655 8.04 9.63 0.95
C HIS A 655 8.77 8.91 2.09
N LYS A 656 8.09 7.98 2.79
CA LYS A 656 8.61 7.29 3.98
C LYS A 656 9.83 6.41 3.71
N ASP A 657 10.08 6.09 2.45
CA ASP A 657 11.10 5.15 2.02
C ASP A 657 12.51 5.79 1.92
N LEU A 658 12.78 6.76 2.82
CA LEU A 658 14.08 7.41 2.99
C LEU A 658 14.91 6.63 4.01
N CYS A 659 16.07 6.12 3.60
CA CYS A 659 16.94 5.43 4.54
C CYS A 659 17.78 6.40 5.39
N LEU A 660 18.26 5.92 6.55
CA LEU A 660 18.99 6.78 7.49
C LEU A 660 20.26 7.36 6.86
N SER A 661 20.99 6.58 6.07
CA SER A 661 22.23 7.05 5.42
C SER A 661 21.96 8.21 4.46
N GLN A 662 20.87 8.15 3.69
CA GLN A 662 20.41 9.22 2.81
C GLN A 662 19.96 10.45 3.60
N PHE A 663 19.15 10.26 4.66
CA PHE A 663 18.77 11.35 5.56
C PHE A 663 20.02 12.04 6.12
N MET A 664 20.99 11.28 6.60
CA MET A 664 22.25 11.78 7.14
C MET A 664 23.10 12.50 6.10
N GLU A 665 23.08 12.07 4.84
CA GLU A 665 23.78 12.76 3.76
C GLU A 665 23.15 14.12 3.46
N ILE A 666 21.81 14.16 3.33
CA ILE A 666 21.05 15.40 3.19
C ILE A 666 21.36 16.33 4.36
N TRP A 667 21.38 15.81 5.57
CA TRP A 667 21.65 16.55 6.80
C TRP A 667 23.10 17.09 6.88
N LYS A 668 24.09 16.22 6.63
CA LYS A 668 25.53 16.59 6.64
C LYS A 668 25.86 17.66 5.62
N SER A 669 25.26 17.61 4.44
CA SER A 669 25.46 18.61 3.38
C SER A 669 25.08 20.04 3.80
N LYS A 670 24.36 20.19 4.92
CA LYS A 670 23.90 21.47 5.48
C LYS A 670 24.65 21.88 6.76
N GLY A 671 25.77 21.22 7.10
CA GLY A 671 26.57 21.52 8.29
C GLY A 671 26.10 20.83 9.57
N GLY A 672 25.25 19.81 9.46
CA GLY A 672 24.75 19.03 10.59
C GLY A 672 25.78 18.07 11.21
N LEU A 673 25.47 17.57 12.42
CA LEU A 673 26.33 16.65 13.18
C LEU A 673 26.57 15.30 12.45
N HIS A 674 27.69 14.65 12.78
CA HIS A 674 28.09 13.35 12.21
C HIS A 674 27.27 12.13 12.71
N ARG A 675 26.34 12.31 13.66
CA ARG A 675 25.53 11.23 14.28
C ARG A 675 24.04 11.47 14.04
N PRO A 676 23.20 10.42 13.96
CA PRO A 676 21.75 10.55 13.85
C PRO A 676 21.15 11.15 15.12
N PHE A 677 21.14 12.48 15.17
CA PHE A 677 20.73 13.31 16.29
C PHE A 677 19.22 13.61 16.19
N ILE A 678 18.46 13.27 17.23
CA ILE A 678 17.03 13.59 17.34
C ILE A 678 16.87 14.53 18.53
N PRO A 679 16.73 15.85 18.34
CA PRO A 679 16.54 16.76 19.45
C PRO A 679 15.16 16.58 20.09
N VAL A 680 14.12 16.53 19.26
CA VAL A 680 12.73 16.39 19.72
C VAL A 680 12.01 15.27 18.98
N ALA A 681 11.26 14.45 19.71
CA ALA A 681 10.49 13.36 19.17
C ALA A 681 9.04 13.35 19.68
N PHE A 682 8.15 12.81 18.85
CA PHE A 682 6.74 12.62 19.19
C PHE A 682 6.29 11.23 18.76
N ASN A 683 5.55 10.53 19.62
CA ASN A 683 4.91 9.27 19.28
C ASN A 683 3.55 9.14 19.98
N MET A 684 2.51 8.80 19.23
CA MET A 684 1.23 8.37 19.80
C MET A 684 1.03 6.88 19.51
N VAL A 685 0.70 6.12 20.56
CA VAL A 685 0.44 4.69 20.48
C VAL A 685 -0.98 4.43 20.92
N ASN A 686 -1.78 3.83 20.05
CA ASN A 686 -3.08 3.26 20.43
C ASN A 686 -2.83 1.94 21.15
N VAL A 687 -3.18 1.88 22.43
CA VAL A 687 -3.02 0.66 23.24
C VAL A 687 -4.18 -0.28 22.90
N ILE A 688 -4.00 -1.11 21.88
CA ILE A 688 -4.85 -2.29 21.65
C ILE A 688 -4.17 -3.43 22.41
N ASN A 689 -4.72 -3.92 23.54
CA ASN A 689 -4.37 -5.11 24.37
C ASN A 689 -2.92 -5.72 24.29
N SER A 690 -1.93 -4.97 23.86
CA SER A 690 -0.60 -5.43 23.40
C SER A 690 0.43 -5.43 24.51
N GLU A 691 -0.02 -5.18 25.73
CA GLU A 691 0.78 -5.22 26.96
C GLU A 691 0.27 -6.30 27.94
N GLN A 692 -0.82 -7.03 27.62
CA GLN A 692 -1.34 -8.12 28.44
C GLN A 692 -0.91 -9.49 27.90
N LEU A 693 -0.12 -10.22 28.69
CA LEU A 693 0.14 -11.63 28.48
C LEU A 693 -0.92 -12.42 29.27
N GLU A 694 -1.54 -13.39 28.63
CA GLU A 694 -2.49 -14.29 29.28
C GLU A 694 -2.05 -15.73 29.03
N LEU A 695 -1.99 -16.54 30.09
CA LEU A 695 -1.70 -17.96 29.99
C LEU A 695 -2.76 -18.73 30.81
N PRO A 696 -3.22 -19.90 30.34
CA PRO A 696 -4.18 -20.71 31.09
C PRO A 696 -3.64 -21.06 32.48
N ASN A 697 -4.52 -20.95 33.48
CA ASN A 697 -4.26 -21.28 34.89
C ASN A 697 -3.14 -20.46 35.56
N LEU A 698 -2.81 -19.28 35.03
CA LEU A 698 -1.82 -18.38 35.62
C LEU A 698 -2.42 -17.00 35.85
N GLU A 699 -2.16 -16.42 37.01
CA GLU A 699 -2.31 -14.99 37.26
C GLU A 699 -1.03 -14.30 36.77
N ILE A 700 -1.19 -13.22 36.00
CA ILE A 700 -0.08 -12.55 35.33
C ILE A 700 -0.14 -11.06 35.62
N ASP A 701 0.91 -10.56 36.27
CA ASP A 701 1.09 -9.13 36.52
C ASP A 701 2.22 -8.60 35.64
N PHE A 702 1.91 -7.60 34.82
CA PHE A 702 2.92 -6.87 34.07
C PHE A 702 3.68 -5.93 35.00
N GLN A 703 5.00 -6.12 35.10
CA GLN A 703 5.84 -5.22 35.87
C GLN A 703 6.36 -4.11 34.96
N SER A 704 5.76 -2.93 35.06
CA SER A 704 6.29 -1.74 34.40
C SER A 704 7.58 -1.30 35.10
N ILE A 705 8.68 -1.29 34.37
CA ILE A 705 9.93 -0.69 34.82
C ILE A 705 10.22 0.53 33.96
N GLU A 706 10.71 1.59 34.61
CA GLU A 706 11.20 2.78 33.92
C GLU A 706 12.30 2.39 32.93
N ARG A 707 11.98 2.46 31.65
CA ARG A 707 12.98 2.27 30.60
C ARG A 707 14.01 3.39 30.69
N GLN A 708 15.27 3.03 30.89
CA GLN A 708 16.37 3.97 30.83
C GLN A 708 16.85 4.05 29.38
N GLY A 709 16.26 4.97 28.59
CA GLY A 709 16.72 5.25 27.23
C GLY A 709 15.75 6.07 26.39
N VAL A 710 16.10 7.33 26.14
CA VAL A 710 15.43 8.17 25.14
C VAL A 710 16.33 8.28 23.92
N HIS A 711 15.77 7.97 22.76
CA HIS A 711 16.44 8.14 21.47
C HIS A 711 16.55 9.60 21.01
N ALA A 712 16.03 10.52 21.83
CA ALA A 712 15.94 11.95 21.61
C ALA A 712 16.33 12.72 22.87
N ASP A 713 16.73 13.99 22.73
CA ASP A 713 16.99 14.84 23.90
C ASP A 713 15.68 15.04 24.71
N PHE A 714 14.56 15.22 24.00
CA PHE A 714 13.23 15.36 24.55
C PHE A 714 12.20 14.60 23.71
N HIS A 715 11.31 13.83 24.33
CA HIS A 715 10.35 12.98 23.64
C HIS A 715 8.99 12.97 24.34
N LEU A 716 7.96 13.43 23.65
CA LEU A 716 6.58 13.25 24.09
C LEU A 716 6.02 11.95 23.53
N ARG A 717 5.69 11.01 24.42
CA ARG A 717 4.94 9.80 24.09
C ARG A 717 3.53 9.90 24.64
N ILE A 718 2.52 9.57 23.85
CA ILE A 718 1.12 9.52 24.28
C ILE A 718 0.59 8.10 24.11
N LYS A 719 0.03 7.52 25.16
CA LYS A 719 -0.78 6.31 25.11
C LYS A 719 -2.25 6.71 25.07
N ALA A 720 -2.94 6.34 24.01
CA ALA A 720 -4.38 6.54 23.88
C ALA A 720 -5.09 5.18 23.87
N MET A 721 -6.21 5.09 24.58
CA MET A 721 -7.09 3.93 24.60
C MET A 721 -8.53 4.41 24.48
N GLU A 722 -9.32 3.74 23.64
CA GLU A 722 -10.70 4.14 23.41
C GLU A 722 -11.50 4.07 24.71
N GLY A 723 -12.22 5.16 25.04
CA GLY A 723 -13.02 5.24 26.25
C GLY A 723 -12.24 5.38 27.55
N ALA A 724 -10.93 5.66 27.48
CA ALA A 724 -10.07 5.83 28.64
C ALA A 724 -9.23 7.11 28.55
N PRO A 725 -8.75 7.65 29.69
CA PRO A 725 -7.96 8.86 29.69
C PRO A 725 -6.63 8.64 28.96
N MET A 726 -6.18 9.66 28.21
CA MET A 726 -4.86 9.61 27.58
C MET A 726 -3.77 9.72 28.63
N ILE A 727 -2.70 8.93 28.48
CA ILE A 727 -1.51 9.00 29.33
C ILE A 727 -0.35 9.58 28.53
N THR A 728 0.19 10.69 28.98
CA THR A 728 1.36 11.35 28.39
C THR A 728 2.62 11.00 29.18
N GLN A 729 3.73 10.78 28.49
CA GLN A 729 5.04 10.48 29.06
C GLN A 729 6.06 11.42 28.44
N PHE A 730 6.56 12.36 29.23
CA PHE A 730 7.63 13.29 28.84
C PHE A 730 8.97 12.67 29.21
N ARG A 731 9.62 12.08 28.22
CA ARG A 731 10.89 11.39 28.37
C ARG A 731 12.01 12.34 27.97
N TYR A 732 13.04 12.44 28.81
CA TYR A 732 14.13 13.37 28.59
C TYR A 732 15.47 12.80 29.04
N ARG A 733 16.53 13.40 28.53
CA ARG A 733 17.91 13.12 28.93
C ARG A 733 18.28 13.87 30.21
N THR A 734 18.64 13.13 31.27
CA THR A 734 18.97 13.71 32.60
C THR A 734 20.29 14.48 32.61
N ASP A 735 21.19 14.19 31.66
CA ASP A 735 22.42 14.95 31.46
C ASP A 735 22.18 16.31 30.77
N LEU A 736 20.96 16.57 30.30
CA LEU A 736 20.56 17.83 29.64
C LEU A 736 19.50 18.61 30.42
N PHE A 737 18.53 17.91 31.03
CA PHE A 737 17.38 18.53 31.68
C PHE A 737 17.17 18.02 33.11
N ASP A 738 16.63 18.89 33.95
CA ASP A 738 16.16 18.60 35.30
C ASP A 738 14.70 18.16 35.31
N PHE A 739 14.34 17.34 36.30
CA PHE A 739 12.97 16.91 36.52
C PHE A 739 12.02 18.11 36.67
N SER A 740 12.40 19.13 37.46
CA SER A 740 11.59 20.33 37.67
C SER A 740 11.30 21.09 36.38
N THR A 741 12.28 21.15 35.48
CA THR A 741 12.12 21.80 34.17
C THR A 741 11.10 21.06 33.33
N ILE A 742 11.22 19.73 33.23
CA ILE A 742 10.30 18.92 32.43
C ILE A 742 8.90 18.82 33.04
N GLU A 743 8.79 18.85 34.37
CA GLU A 743 7.50 18.92 35.05
C GLU A 743 6.75 20.24 34.74
N GLU A 744 7.47 21.36 34.63
CA GLU A 744 6.87 22.63 34.21
C GLU A 744 6.46 22.59 32.73
N VAL A 745 7.31 22.02 31.86
CA VAL A 745 6.99 21.83 30.44
C VAL A 745 5.74 20.96 30.27
N SER A 746 5.59 19.90 31.07
CA SER A 746 4.42 19.02 31.00
C SER A 746 3.14 19.74 31.45
N LYS A 747 3.20 20.54 32.53
CA LYS A 747 2.07 21.39 32.96
C LYS A 747 1.66 22.39 31.86
N ARG A 748 2.63 23.02 31.19
CA ARG A 748 2.35 23.93 30.07
C ARG A 748 1.74 23.23 28.87
N TYR A 749 2.14 22.01 28.56
CA TYR A 749 1.48 21.21 27.53
C TYR A 749 0.02 20.95 27.88
N PHE A 750 -0.29 20.64 29.14
CA PHE A 750 -1.67 20.45 29.59
C PHE A 750 -2.50 21.74 29.45
N GLN A 751 -1.97 22.89 29.89
CA GLN A 751 -2.62 24.19 29.70
C GLN A 751 -2.81 24.53 28.21
N CYS A 752 -1.86 24.15 27.36
CA CYS A 752 -1.98 24.26 25.91
C CYS A 752 -3.17 23.44 25.39
N LEU A 753 -3.32 22.19 25.85
CA LEU A 753 -4.46 21.33 25.48
C LEU A 753 -5.81 21.92 25.91
N GLU A 754 -5.91 22.49 27.12
CA GLU A 754 -7.13 23.16 27.58
C GLU A 754 -7.47 24.40 26.74
N SER A 755 -6.43 25.17 26.39
CA SER A 755 -6.56 26.41 25.62
C SER A 755 -7.03 26.14 24.19
N ILE A 756 -6.45 25.15 23.50
CA ILE A 756 -6.84 24.81 22.12
C ILE A 756 -8.26 24.25 22.01
N VAL A 757 -8.76 23.60 23.06
CA VAL A 757 -10.14 23.11 23.13
C VAL A 757 -11.11 24.27 23.33
N SER A 758 -10.74 25.23 24.17
CA SER A 758 -11.58 26.38 24.50
C SER A 758 -11.62 27.42 23.38
N TYR A 759 -10.51 27.61 22.67
CA TYR A 759 -10.32 28.70 21.71
C TYR A 759 -9.66 28.24 20.39
N PRO A 760 -10.18 27.21 19.70
CA PRO A 760 -9.52 26.63 18.52
C PRO A 760 -9.37 27.60 17.34
N GLU A 761 -10.24 28.61 17.25
CA GLU A 761 -10.27 29.62 16.19
C GLU A 761 -9.43 30.87 16.50
N GLN A 762 -8.78 30.93 17.68
CA GLN A 762 -7.91 32.05 17.99
C GLN A 762 -6.58 31.95 17.23
N PRO A 763 -6.02 33.08 16.76
CA PRO A 763 -4.68 33.11 16.20
C PRO A 763 -3.63 32.63 17.21
N ILE A 764 -2.61 31.90 16.70
CA ILE A 764 -1.54 31.29 17.49
C ILE A 764 -0.85 32.29 18.42
N HIS A 765 -0.53 33.51 17.97
CA HIS A 765 0.10 34.50 18.84
C HIS A 765 -0.76 34.86 20.07
N LYS A 766 -2.09 34.83 19.96
CA LYS A 766 -2.98 35.07 21.10
C LYS A 766 -3.03 33.86 22.03
N LEU A 767 -3.07 32.65 21.47
CA LEU A 767 -3.01 31.41 22.23
C LEU A 767 -1.71 31.30 23.04
N LEU A 768 -0.57 31.66 22.44
CA LEU A 768 0.72 31.72 23.13
C LEU A 768 0.75 32.79 24.23
N GLY A 769 0.15 33.96 23.98
CA GLY A 769 0.00 35.01 24.98
C GLY A 769 -0.82 34.57 26.20
N THR A 770 -1.88 33.77 26.00
CA THR A 770 -2.68 33.21 27.10
C THR A 770 -1.97 32.11 27.90
N LEU A 771 -0.94 31.48 27.34
CA LEU A 771 -0.09 30.50 28.04
C LEU A 771 0.97 31.17 28.94
N GLY A 772 0.93 32.50 29.09
CA GLY A 772 1.86 33.26 29.93
C GLY A 772 3.22 33.48 29.27
N ILE A 773 3.27 33.47 27.94
CA ILE A 773 4.49 33.56 27.14
C ILE A 773 4.45 34.86 26.35
N ALA A 774 4.49 35.98 27.09
CA ALA A 774 4.72 37.30 26.53
C ALA A 774 6.02 37.85 27.13
N GLU A 775 7.02 37.95 26.25
CA GLU A 775 8.41 38.43 26.40
C GLU A 775 9.37 37.63 27.31
#